data_AF-A0A3C0V867-F1
#
_entry.id   AF-A0A3C0V867-F1
#
_cell.length_a   1.000
_cell.length_b   1.000
_cell.length_c   1.000
_cell.angle_alpha   90.00
_cell.angle_beta   90.00
_cell.angle_gamma   90.00
#
_symmetry.space_group_name_H-M   'P 1'
#
loop_
_entity.id
_entity.type
_entity.pdbx_description
1 polymer ?
#
loop_
_entity_poly.entity_id
_entity_poly.type
_entity_poly.pdbx_seq_one_letter_code
_entity_poly.pdbx_strand_id
1 'polypeptide(L)'
;MALLAITMLGMSLGAAAAPPEYPDFGDKDILLFESGRTAAGTIEKEDAEKIYIRVGADLKPYGRYKIVAVSYAGAAARADLAKRWKAAKNTAAAWLDLGDWCEGKKLGIEAVRCREHVLALDSDNRAAHLALGHAQLDGAWLDREAVREKLAEGYVLENGVLRKKESGGRTVTKDEKKAEPGKKQWPDKGRRAIAAPKQSAADIARYERERKDRAQDIKKFEEKRKLEFKGVPWDNRHKIATSFFEIHCNSTAEVARRYARLMDELYAKLVKYFPEERRGKKGKSMVYVYRDAEEFRHLTHMFPGVGGFYRPSTGEIQAYHGTFGITSTTFNVLAHEGTHQLQGKVLANMENAPTWLLEGLAVYFGDGARLTEDDKVVTGVIPRDRLLHVQEKIRNGKQAPVMQLVGVEHRAFTGSLYADAWALVHYLVNTGKKGQNMLSAYWNVAHQGKIMPEHFKQLADKTFGSIADMEQEYLAHVMALSPDPAGEIHGPYFFSSEFCFELKALADGWTFYEEEKPGLLVGQEKKGTSAQVEVYFWNNDERAQAKDEYTKERVTAYHTRILPMRYLHIEAERAEIQGMEAFRFTYEDDPTPRITIEMALDGDAIIRELARRTTTIDKPRRYVDYVIVGYDGTFSIQGSAEKGDFDACAALFDKIPEHFAVIHKRRW
;
A
#
# COMPACT_ATOMS: atom_id res chain seq x y z
N MET A 1 -23.87 -20.15 -38.89
CA MET A 1 -25.33 -20.12 -38.75
C MET A 1 -25.67 -19.83 -37.30
N ALA A 2 -26.62 -18.91 -37.09
CA ALA A 2 -27.19 -18.40 -35.84
C ALA A 2 -26.25 -17.61 -34.89
N LEU A 3 -26.09 -16.31 -35.22
CA LEU A 3 -25.89 -15.24 -34.23
C LEU A 3 -27.06 -15.27 -33.23
N LEU A 4 -26.77 -15.20 -31.92
CA LEU A 4 -27.73 -14.74 -30.92
C LEU A 4 -27.24 -13.38 -30.42
N ALA A 5 -27.71 -12.34 -31.10
CA ALA A 5 -27.68 -10.98 -30.61
C ALA A 5 -28.69 -10.88 -29.46
N ILE A 6 -28.22 -10.55 -28.26
CA ILE A 6 -29.11 -10.15 -27.17
C ILE A 6 -29.36 -8.66 -27.36
N THR A 7 -30.56 -8.36 -27.86
CA THR A 7 -31.11 -7.04 -28.06
C THR A 7 -31.19 -6.32 -26.71
N MET A 8 -30.61 -5.12 -26.62
CA MET A 8 -31.03 -4.13 -25.64
C MET A 8 -32.51 -3.83 -25.89
N LEU A 9 -33.37 -4.24 -24.95
CA LEU A 9 -34.76 -3.83 -24.92
C LEU A 9 -34.83 -2.46 -24.22
N GLY A 10 -35.07 -1.41 -25.00
CA GLY A 10 -35.63 -0.18 -24.48
C GLY A 10 -36.96 -0.48 -23.81
N MET A 11 -37.06 -0.18 -22.51
CA MET A 11 -38.28 -0.37 -21.75
C MET A 11 -39.28 0.74 -22.08
N SER A 12 -40.42 0.36 -22.67
CA SER A 12 -41.64 1.14 -22.56
C SER A 12 -42.23 0.91 -21.17
N LEU A 13 -42.36 1.97 -20.37
CA LEU A 13 -43.12 2.00 -19.13
C LEU A 13 -44.61 1.73 -19.41
N GLY A 14 -45.22 0.73 -18.76
CA GLY A 14 -46.69 0.64 -18.71
C GLY A 14 -47.38 -0.72 -18.53
N ALA A 15 -46.69 -1.86 -18.43
CA ALA A 15 -47.34 -3.15 -18.13
C ALA A 15 -46.66 -3.83 -16.95
N ALA A 16 -47.45 -4.39 -16.02
CA ALA A 16 -46.93 -5.17 -14.90
C ALA A 16 -46.03 -6.31 -15.44
N ALA A 17 -44.73 -6.16 -15.25
CA ALA A 17 -43.73 -7.07 -15.81
C ALA A 17 -44.00 -8.49 -15.29
N ALA A 18 -44.28 -9.45 -16.17
CA ALA A 18 -44.37 -10.85 -15.80
C ALA A 18 -43.05 -11.30 -15.12
N PRO A 19 -43.09 -12.21 -14.14
CA PRO A 19 -41.87 -12.71 -13.52
C PRO A 19 -40.94 -13.29 -14.61
N PRO A 20 -39.64 -12.97 -14.59
CA PRO A 20 -38.71 -13.38 -15.62
C PRO A 20 -38.62 -14.90 -15.62
N GLU A 21 -38.60 -15.51 -16.80
CA GLU A 21 -38.39 -16.95 -16.92
C GLU A 21 -37.02 -17.32 -16.34
N TYR A 22 -36.94 -18.44 -15.59
CA TYR A 22 -35.68 -18.86 -14.97
C TYR A 22 -34.69 -19.33 -16.04
N PRO A 23 -33.56 -18.62 -16.24
CA PRO A 23 -32.51 -19.07 -17.14
C PRO A 23 -31.77 -20.27 -16.53
N ASP A 24 -31.94 -21.47 -17.08
CA ASP A 24 -31.13 -22.61 -16.63
C ASP A 24 -29.68 -22.45 -17.10
N PHE A 25 -28.82 -22.12 -16.15
CA PHE A 25 -27.39 -21.89 -16.34
C PHE A 25 -26.53 -23.15 -16.22
N GLY A 26 -27.13 -24.31 -15.96
CA GLY A 26 -26.42 -25.57 -15.75
C GLY A 26 -25.54 -25.55 -14.49
N ASP A 27 -24.43 -26.28 -14.50
CA ASP A 27 -23.49 -26.48 -13.39
C ASP A 27 -22.15 -25.73 -13.57
N LYS A 28 -22.05 -24.83 -14.54
CA LYS A 28 -20.82 -24.09 -14.85
C LYS A 28 -20.74 -22.74 -14.13
N ASP A 29 -19.56 -22.30 -13.73
CA ASP A 29 -19.32 -20.91 -13.34
C ASP A 29 -19.58 -20.00 -14.54
N ILE A 30 -20.04 -18.78 -14.28
CA ILE A 30 -20.37 -17.81 -15.33
C ILE A 30 -19.79 -16.45 -14.99
N LEU A 31 -19.12 -15.84 -15.97
CA LEU A 31 -18.68 -14.45 -15.95
C LEU A 31 -19.65 -13.63 -16.80
N LEU A 32 -20.16 -12.52 -16.26
CA LEU A 32 -20.86 -11.48 -17.02
C LEU A 32 -19.88 -10.36 -17.31
N PHE A 33 -19.71 -10.00 -18.58
CA PHE A 33 -18.81 -8.92 -18.99
C PHE A 33 -19.54 -7.57 -19.11
N GLU A 34 -18.80 -6.47 -19.05
CA GLU A 34 -19.31 -5.10 -19.30
C GLU A 34 -20.01 -4.99 -20.65
N SER A 35 -19.57 -5.76 -21.66
CA SER A 35 -20.21 -5.80 -22.98
C SER A 35 -21.55 -6.56 -23.02
N GLY A 36 -22.10 -6.97 -21.87
CA GLY A 36 -23.28 -7.84 -21.75
C GLY A 36 -23.07 -9.30 -22.18
N ARG A 37 -21.86 -9.66 -22.62
CA ARG A 37 -21.53 -11.06 -23.00
C ARG A 37 -21.31 -11.89 -21.75
N THR A 38 -21.48 -13.21 -21.87
CA THR A 38 -21.12 -14.15 -20.82
C THR A 38 -20.04 -15.14 -21.27
N ALA A 39 -19.26 -15.64 -20.31
CA ALA A 39 -18.42 -16.82 -20.50
C ALA A 39 -18.78 -17.86 -19.43
N ALA A 40 -19.04 -19.10 -19.86
CA ALA A 40 -19.42 -20.20 -18.98
C ALA A 40 -18.38 -21.33 -19.03
N GLY A 41 -17.96 -21.81 -17.86
CA GLY A 41 -16.91 -22.82 -17.71
C GLY A 41 -16.62 -23.09 -16.23
N THR A 42 -15.46 -23.65 -15.90
CA THR A 42 -15.05 -23.85 -14.50
C THR A 42 -13.98 -22.83 -14.14
N ILE A 43 -14.21 -21.99 -13.13
CA ILE A 43 -13.21 -21.07 -12.62
C ILE A 43 -12.17 -21.89 -11.88
N GLU A 44 -10.94 -21.90 -12.40
CA GLU A 44 -9.83 -22.66 -11.81
C GLU A 44 -8.86 -21.78 -11.05
N LYS A 45 -8.79 -20.50 -11.40
CA LYS A 45 -7.92 -19.53 -10.76
C LYS A 45 -8.55 -18.15 -10.84
N GLU A 46 -8.39 -17.39 -9.78
CA GLU A 46 -8.75 -15.98 -9.73
C GLU A 46 -7.68 -15.22 -8.94
N ASP A 47 -7.35 -14.03 -9.42
CA ASP A 47 -6.52 -13.05 -8.72
C ASP A 47 -7.13 -11.65 -8.86
N ALA A 48 -6.47 -10.63 -8.31
CA ALA A 48 -6.96 -9.27 -8.30
C ALA A 48 -7.15 -8.68 -9.72
N GLU A 49 -6.41 -9.18 -10.71
CA GLU A 49 -6.40 -8.66 -12.07
C GLU A 49 -7.18 -9.52 -13.06
N LYS A 50 -7.30 -10.84 -12.82
CA LYS A 50 -7.83 -11.81 -13.79
C LYS A 50 -8.63 -12.95 -13.15
N ILE A 51 -9.64 -13.43 -13.87
CA ILE A 51 -10.34 -14.70 -13.62
C ILE A 51 -10.01 -15.66 -14.77
N TYR A 52 -9.57 -16.86 -14.43
CA TYR A 52 -9.24 -17.93 -15.36
C TYR A 52 -10.36 -18.95 -15.35
N ILE A 53 -11.05 -19.05 -16.49
CA ILE A 53 -12.17 -19.97 -16.66
C ILE A 53 -11.81 -21.03 -17.70
N ARG A 54 -11.96 -22.30 -17.34
CA ARG A 54 -11.76 -23.44 -18.23
C ARG A 54 -13.02 -23.68 -19.04
N VAL A 55 -12.89 -23.61 -20.36
CA VAL A 55 -13.97 -23.86 -21.32
C VAL A 55 -13.53 -25.00 -22.22
N GLY A 56 -13.96 -26.23 -21.91
CA GLY A 56 -13.43 -27.43 -22.57
C GLY A 56 -11.98 -27.68 -22.17
N ALA A 57 -11.07 -27.82 -23.14
CA ALA A 57 -9.64 -27.99 -22.89
C ALA A 57 -8.89 -26.67 -22.59
N ASP A 58 -9.47 -25.52 -22.95
CA ASP A 58 -8.80 -24.23 -22.88
C ASP A 58 -9.01 -23.54 -21.54
N LEU A 59 -7.93 -23.08 -20.90
CA LEU A 59 -7.97 -22.17 -19.75
C LEU A 59 -7.82 -20.73 -20.23
N LYS A 60 -8.88 -19.92 -20.13
CA LYS A 60 -8.90 -18.56 -20.67
C LYS A 60 -8.81 -17.50 -19.55
N PRO A 61 -7.82 -16.59 -19.60
CA PRO A 61 -7.75 -15.46 -18.69
C PRO A 61 -8.66 -14.32 -19.13
N TYR A 62 -9.45 -13.80 -18.20
CA TYR A 62 -10.27 -12.60 -18.38
C TYR A 62 -9.91 -11.56 -17.35
N GLY A 63 -9.60 -10.34 -17.79
CA GLY A 63 -9.32 -9.24 -16.87
C GLY A 63 -10.54 -8.93 -16.01
N ARG A 64 -10.36 -8.87 -14.68
CA ARG A 64 -11.42 -8.63 -13.69
C ARG A 64 -12.14 -7.29 -13.91
N TYR A 65 -11.42 -6.31 -14.46
CA TYR A 65 -11.96 -5.02 -14.87
C TYR A 65 -13.04 -5.09 -15.96
N LYS A 66 -13.11 -6.19 -16.73
CA LYS A 66 -14.14 -6.41 -17.76
C LYS A 66 -15.36 -7.14 -17.23
N ILE A 67 -15.35 -7.59 -15.97
CA ILE A 67 -16.34 -8.51 -15.40
C ILE A 67 -17.26 -7.71 -14.48
N VAL A 68 -18.55 -7.73 -14.80
CA VAL A 68 -19.63 -7.07 -14.05
C VAL A 68 -20.06 -7.91 -12.87
N ALA A 69 -20.20 -9.23 -13.06
CA ALA A 69 -20.62 -10.17 -12.03
C ALA A 69 -20.04 -11.56 -12.31
N VAL A 70 -19.91 -12.34 -11.23
CA VAL A 70 -19.46 -13.75 -11.27
C VAL A 70 -20.50 -14.60 -10.55
N SER A 71 -20.92 -15.68 -11.20
CA SER A 71 -21.76 -16.70 -10.57
C SER A 71 -20.97 -17.98 -10.43
N TYR A 72 -20.76 -18.42 -9.20
CA TYR A 72 -20.04 -19.64 -8.92
C TYR A 72 -20.96 -20.86 -9.01
N ALA A 73 -20.45 -21.94 -9.57
CA ALA A 73 -21.10 -23.22 -9.76
C ALA A 73 -21.43 -23.88 -8.41
N GLY A 74 -22.62 -23.62 -7.90
CA GLY A 74 -23.23 -24.43 -6.85
C GLY A 74 -24.45 -25.15 -7.40
N ALA A 75 -24.33 -26.41 -7.82
CA ALA A 75 -25.48 -27.19 -8.32
C ALA A 75 -26.64 -27.22 -7.31
N ALA A 76 -26.33 -27.37 -6.03
CA ALA A 76 -27.33 -27.28 -4.95
C ALA A 76 -27.92 -25.86 -4.81
N ALA A 77 -27.09 -24.81 -4.91
CA ALA A 77 -27.55 -23.43 -4.83
C ALA A 77 -28.43 -23.06 -6.03
N ARG A 78 -28.14 -23.56 -7.23
CA ARG A 78 -28.97 -23.35 -8.43
C ARG A 78 -30.26 -24.15 -8.42
N ALA A 79 -30.26 -25.36 -7.87
CA ALA A 79 -31.49 -26.12 -7.66
C ALA A 79 -32.43 -25.40 -6.66
N ASP A 80 -31.87 -24.86 -5.58
CA ASP A 80 -32.61 -24.05 -4.61
C ASP A 80 -33.08 -22.71 -5.21
N LEU A 81 -32.24 -22.08 -6.03
CA LEU A 81 -32.60 -20.87 -6.76
C LEU A 81 -33.79 -21.13 -7.67
N ALA A 82 -33.78 -22.19 -8.49
CA ALA A 82 -34.87 -22.51 -9.39
C ALA A 82 -36.22 -22.68 -8.66
N LYS A 83 -36.20 -23.29 -7.46
CA LYS A 83 -37.39 -23.39 -6.60
C LYS A 83 -37.83 -22.02 -6.09
N ARG A 84 -36.90 -21.22 -5.56
CA ARG A 84 -37.16 -19.88 -5.01
C ARG A 84 -37.64 -18.91 -6.09
N TRP A 85 -37.06 -18.97 -7.28
CA TRP A 85 -37.40 -18.16 -8.45
C TRP A 85 -38.84 -18.44 -8.92
N LYS A 86 -39.24 -19.71 -8.97
CA LYS A 86 -40.62 -20.10 -9.31
C LYS A 86 -41.63 -19.75 -8.21
N ALA A 87 -41.19 -19.78 -6.96
CA ALA A 87 -42.03 -19.46 -5.79
C ALA A 87 -42.06 -17.95 -5.45
N ALA A 88 -41.19 -17.15 -6.08
CA ALA A 88 -41.10 -15.72 -5.82
C ALA A 88 -42.40 -15.05 -6.22
N LYS A 89 -43.01 -14.33 -5.27
CA LYS A 89 -44.13 -13.45 -5.58
C LYS A 89 -43.62 -12.36 -6.52
N ASN A 90 -44.44 -11.95 -7.49
CA ASN A 90 -44.05 -10.92 -8.44
C ASN A 90 -44.14 -9.51 -7.84
N THR A 91 -43.37 -9.26 -6.78
CA THR A 91 -43.31 -7.99 -6.04
C THR A 91 -41.86 -7.56 -5.87
N ALA A 92 -41.60 -6.25 -5.88
CA ALA A 92 -40.25 -5.69 -5.71
C ALA A 92 -39.54 -6.25 -4.48
N ALA A 93 -40.21 -6.31 -3.32
CA ALA A 93 -39.63 -6.86 -2.10
C ALA A 93 -39.22 -8.34 -2.20
N ALA A 94 -40.04 -9.19 -2.81
CA ALA A 94 -39.73 -10.62 -2.93
C ALA A 94 -38.56 -10.88 -3.90
N TRP A 95 -38.45 -10.09 -4.96
CA TRP A 95 -37.32 -10.16 -5.89
C TRP A 95 -36.05 -9.52 -5.31
N LEU A 96 -36.18 -8.51 -4.47
CA LEU A 96 -35.06 -7.95 -3.71
C LEU A 96 -34.50 -8.99 -2.75
N ASP A 97 -35.34 -9.62 -1.92
CA ASP A 97 -34.92 -10.70 -1.00
C ASP A 97 -34.26 -11.87 -1.74
N LEU A 98 -34.79 -12.23 -2.92
CA LEU A 98 -34.19 -13.28 -3.75
C LEU A 98 -32.82 -12.86 -4.28
N GLY A 99 -32.65 -11.59 -4.68
CA GLY A 99 -31.36 -11.03 -5.09
C GLY A 99 -30.33 -11.04 -3.97
N ASP A 100 -30.71 -10.63 -2.75
CA ASP A 100 -29.86 -10.68 -1.55
C ASP A 100 -29.43 -12.13 -1.23
N TRP A 101 -30.37 -13.06 -1.35
CA TRP A 101 -30.08 -14.49 -1.18
C TRP A 101 -29.10 -15.02 -2.23
N CYS A 102 -29.27 -14.65 -3.51
CA CYS A 102 -28.36 -15.01 -4.59
C CYS A 102 -26.94 -14.49 -4.32
N GLU A 103 -26.81 -13.24 -3.88
CA GLU A 103 -25.53 -12.63 -3.55
C GLU A 103 -24.82 -13.38 -2.40
N GLY A 104 -25.56 -13.72 -1.33
CA GLY A 104 -25.04 -14.55 -0.22
C GLY A 104 -24.63 -15.97 -0.64
N LYS A 105 -25.16 -16.47 -1.77
CA LYS A 105 -24.79 -17.76 -2.38
C LYS A 105 -23.73 -17.65 -3.48
N LYS A 106 -23.17 -16.45 -3.69
CA LYS A 106 -22.20 -16.15 -4.77
C LYS A 106 -22.75 -16.41 -6.18
N LEU A 107 -24.05 -16.16 -6.38
CA LEU A 107 -24.75 -16.23 -7.66
C LEU A 107 -24.94 -14.81 -8.22
N GLY A 108 -23.84 -14.15 -8.57
CA GLY A 108 -23.84 -12.71 -8.85
C GLY A 108 -24.66 -12.29 -10.08
N ILE A 109 -24.71 -13.10 -11.13
CA ILE A 109 -25.51 -12.81 -12.34
C ILE A 109 -26.99 -12.93 -12.04
N GLU A 110 -27.37 -13.96 -11.28
CA GLU A 110 -28.76 -14.17 -10.86
C GLU A 110 -29.20 -13.07 -9.90
N ALA A 111 -28.31 -12.60 -9.01
CA ALA A 111 -28.56 -11.42 -8.18
C ALA A 111 -28.82 -10.18 -9.04
N VAL A 112 -27.97 -9.89 -10.04
CA VAL A 112 -28.15 -8.77 -10.98
C VAL A 112 -29.52 -8.84 -11.67
N ARG A 113 -29.91 -10.01 -12.20
CA ARG A 113 -31.22 -10.18 -12.85
C ARG A 113 -32.40 -9.96 -11.89
N CYS A 114 -32.27 -10.42 -10.64
CA CYS A 114 -33.28 -10.14 -9.62
C CYS A 114 -33.41 -8.62 -9.40
N ARG A 115 -32.29 -7.88 -9.30
CA ARG A 115 -32.32 -6.42 -9.12
C ARG A 115 -32.88 -5.69 -10.36
N GLU A 116 -32.54 -6.13 -11.57
CA GLU A 116 -33.12 -5.59 -12.81
C GLU A 116 -34.64 -5.77 -12.83
N HIS A 117 -35.13 -6.94 -12.39
CA HIS A 117 -36.57 -7.17 -12.29
C HIS A 117 -37.23 -6.38 -11.16
N VAL A 118 -36.53 -6.12 -10.04
CA VAL A 118 -36.99 -5.17 -9.03
C VAL A 118 -37.20 -3.79 -9.66
N LEU A 119 -36.26 -3.31 -10.49
CA LEU A 119 -36.41 -2.02 -11.19
C LEU A 119 -37.52 -2.02 -12.25
N ALA A 120 -37.85 -3.17 -12.83
CA ALA A 120 -39.01 -3.30 -13.71
C ALA A 120 -40.35 -3.21 -12.97
N LEU A 121 -40.38 -3.59 -11.68
CA LEU A 121 -41.57 -3.53 -10.82
C LEU A 121 -41.67 -2.22 -10.02
N ASP A 122 -40.53 -1.65 -9.63
CA ASP A 122 -40.36 -0.45 -8.84
C ASP A 122 -39.10 0.28 -9.34
N SER A 123 -39.29 1.16 -10.33
CA SER A 123 -38.21 1.85 -11.03
C SER A 123 -37.44 2.84 -10.16
N ASP A 124 -37.93 3.16 -8.96
CA ASP A 124 -37.25 4.04 -8.00
C ASP A 124 -36.65 3.25 -6.83
N ASN A 125 -36.64 1.92 -6.90
CA ASN A 125 -36.16 1.07 -5.83
C ASN A 125 -34.68 1.31 -5.53
N ARG A 126 -34.43 2.11 -4.50
CA ARG A 126 -33.09 2.57 -4.14
C ARG A 126 -32.12 1.41 -3.88
N ALA A 127 -32.57 0.34 -3.23
CA ALA A 127 -31.71 -0.79 -2.90
C ALA A 127 -31.25 -1.53 -4.17
N ALA A 128 -32.15 -1.76 -5.13
CA ALA A 128 -31.80 -2.38 -6.40
C ALA A 128 -30.89 -1.50 -7.27
N HIS A 129 -31.13 -0.19 -7.32
CA HIS A 129 -30.26 0.75 -8.01
C HIS A 129 -28.82 0.71 -7.48
N LEU A 130 -28.65 0.79 -6.16
CA LEU A 130 -27.31 0.75 -5.57
C LEU A 130 -26.61 -0.59 -5.80
N ALA A 131 -27.34 -1.70 -5.69
CA ALA A 131 -26.79 -3.03 -5.94
C ALA A 131 -26.33 -3.23 -7.40
N LEU A 132 -26.93 -2.53 -8.36
CA LEU A 132 -26.51 -2.51 -9.77
C LEU A 132 -25.40 -1.50 -10.07
N GLY A 133 -24.97 -0.72 -9.09
CA GLY A 133 -23.97 0.33 -9.26
C GLY A 133 -24.53 1.61 -9.92
N HIS A 134 -25.84 1.82 -9.86
CA HIS A 134 -26.50 3.05 -10.30
C HIS A 134 -26.33 4.15 -9.24
N ALA A 135 -26.46 5.41 -9.65
CA ALA A 135 -26.44 6.54 -8.74
C ALA A 135 -27.38 7.65 -9.19
N GLN A 136 -27.92 8.42 -8.25
CA GLN A 136 -28.78 9.55 -8.59
C GLN A 136 -27.97 10.78 -8.98
N LEU A 137 -28.33 11.43 -10.08
CA LEU A 137 -27.92 12.78 -10.40
C LEU A 137 -29.18 13.62 -10.62
N ASP A 138 -29.32 14.71 -9.88
CA ASP A 138 -30.46 15.65 -9.99
C ASP A 138 -31.84 14.97 -9.88
N GLY A 139 -31.95 13.95 -9.02
CA GLY A 139 -33.19 13.20 -8.79
C GLY A 139 -33.49 12.09 -9.81
N ALA A 140 -32.67 11.94 -10.84
CA ALA A 140 -32.76 10.85 -11.82
C ALA A 140 -31.69 9.78 -11.56
N TRP A 141 -32.06 8.51 -11.69
CA TRP A 141 -31.10 7.41 -11.60
C TRP A 141 -30.29 7.27 -12.89
N LEU A 142 -28.97 7.30 -12.76
CA LEU A 142 -28.03 6.99 -13.82
C LEU A 142 -27.59 5.54 -13.70
N ASP A 143 -27.53 4.85 -14.83
CA ASP A 143 -26.96 3.51 -14.91
C ASP A 143 -25.44 3.52 -14.67
N ARG A 144 -24.86 2.34 -14.51
CA ARG A 144 -23.43 2.18 -14.18
C ARG A 144 -22.49 2.87 -15.19
N GLU A 145 -22.85 2.89 -16.47
CA GLU A 145 -22.02 3.49 -17.52
C GLU A 145 -22.07 5.02 -17.41
N ALA A 146 -23.28 5.59 -17.32
CA ALA A 146 -23.48 7.01 -17.11
C ALA A 146 -22.88 7.51 -15.78
N VAL A 147 -22.95 6.71 -14.70
CA VAL A 147 -22.27 7.01 -13.43
C VAL A 147 -20.76 7.11 -13.63
N ARG A 148 -20.16 6.17 -14.37
CA ARG A 148 -18.72 6.17 -14.65
C ARG A 148 -18.31 7.39 -15.49
N GLU A 149 -19.11 7.78 -16.48
CA GLU A 149 -18.90 9.00 -17.25
C GLU A 149 -18.94 10.23 -16.35
N LYS A 150 -19.93 10.34 -15.45
CA LYS A 150 -20.02 11.47 -14.52
C LYS A 150 -18.87 11.51 -13.52
N LEU A 151 -18.42 10.36 -13.04
CA LEU A 151 -17.21 10.28 -12.22
C LEU A 151 -15.97 10.75 -13.02
N ALA A 152 -15.86 10.41 -14.29
CA ALA A 152 -14.79 10.89 -15.17
C ALA A 152 -14.89 12.42 -15.46
N GLU A 153 -16.10 12.97 -15.45
CA GLU A 153 -16.38 14.42 -15.54
C GLU A 153 -16.13 15.17 -14.22
N GLY A 154 -15.74 14.48 -13.14
CA GLY A 154 -15.40 15.10 -11.85
C GLY A 154 -16.56 15.21 -10.86
N TYR A 155 -17.65 14.47 -11.06
CA TYR A 155 -18.63 14.24 -10.01
C TYR A 155 -18.08 13.27 -8.97
N VAL A 156 -18.56 13.38 -7.73
CA VAL A 156 -18.24 12.45 -6.64
C VAL A 156 -19.50 11.70 -6.24
N LEU A 157 -19.36 10.40 -5.95
CA LEU A 157 -20.45 9.54 -5.51
C LEU A 157 -20.51 9.52 -3.98
N GLU A 158 -21.58 10.09 -3.41
CA GLU A 158 -21.83 10.12 -1.97
C GLU A 158 -23.19 9.47 -1.67
N ASN A 159 -23.19 8.38 -0.90
CA ASN A 159 -24.42 7.66 -0.52
C ASN A 159 -25.36 7.35 -1.69
N GLY A 160 -24.80 6.99 -2.86
CA GLY A 160 -25.59 6.68 -4.04
C GLY A 160 -26.07 7.90 -4.85
N VAL A 161 -25.55 9.09 -4.57
CA VAL A 161 -25.88 10.34 -5.26
C VAL A 161 -24.60 10.96 -5.83
N LEU A 162 -24.61 11.27 -7.12
CA LEU A 162 -23.57 12.01 -7.82
C LEU A 162 -23.73 13.51 -7.56
N ARG A 163 -22.69 14.12 -7.01
CA ARG A 163 -22.62 15.57 -6.81
C ARG A 163 -21.49 16.15 -7.62
N LYS A 164 -21.79 17.23 -8.36
CA LYS A 164 -20.76 18.00 -9.06
C LYS A 164 -19.90 18.66 -8.00
N LYS A 165 -18.59 18.45 -8.04
CA LYS A 165 -17.68 19.21 -7.18
C LYS A 165 -17.73 20.66 -7.65
N GLU A 166 -18.45 21.52 -6.95
CA GLU A 166 -18.52 22.94 -7.30
C GLU A 166 -17.11 23.55 -7.22
N SER A 167 -16.57 23.89 -8.39
CA SER A 167 -15.49 24.85 -8.52
C SER A 167 -16.07 26.23 -8.22
N GLY A 168 -15.99 26.66 -6.95
CA GLY A 168 -16.36 28.00 -6.55
C GLY A 168 -15.44 29.05 -7.18
N GLY A 169 -15.80 29.56 -8.36
CA GLY A 169 -15.50 30.92 -8.76
C GLY A 169 -16.43 31.84 -7.96
N ARG A 170 -15.90 32.49 -6.92
CA ARG A 170 -16.67 33.37 -6.03
C ARG A 170 -16.59 34.80 -6.57
N THR A 171 -17.72 35.37 -7.03
CA THR A 171 -17.88 36.83 -7.07
C THR A 171 -18.17 37.29 -5.66
N VAL A 172 -17.14 37.78 -4.99
CA VAL A 172 -17.19 38.30 -3.61
C VAL A 172 -17.98 39.61 -3.62
N THR A 173 -19.18 39.62 -3.03
CA THR A 173 -19.76 40.87 -2.53
C THR A 173 -18.95 41.33 -1.33
N LYS A 174 -18.72 42.65 -1.25
CA LYS A 174 -17.71 43.28 -0.38
C LYS A 174 -17.87 43.02 1.13
N ASP A 175 -18.99 42.45 1.56
CA ASP A 175 -19.36 42.32 2.98
C ASP A 175 -19.20 40.90 3.57
N GLU A 176 -18.88 39.88 2.76
CA GLU A 176 -18.56 38.52 3.25
C GLU A 176 -17.04 38.28 3.46
N LYS A 177 -16.28 39.33 3.76
CA LYS A 177 -14.83 39.23 4.04
C LYS A 177 -14.51 38.80 5.48
N LYS A 178 -15.43 38.15 6.18
CA LYS A 178 -15.17 37.59 7.51
C LYS A 178 -15.32 36.06 7.52
N ALA A 179 -14.16 35.43 7.35
CA ALA A 179 -13.77 34.08 7.80
C ALA A 179 -14.40 32.87 7.10
N GLU A 180 -13.91 32.56 5.88
CA GLU A 180 -13.56 31.15 5.60
C GLU A 180 -12.38 30.77 6.50
N PRO A 181 -12.38 29.62 7.19
CA PRO A 181 -11.19 29.16 7.89
C PRO A 181 -10.14 28.87 6.83
N GLY A 182 -9.11 29.72 6.76
CA GLY A 182 -8.06 29.62 5.76
C GLY A 182 -7.52 28.20 5.71
N LYS A 183 -7.40 27.62 4.52
CA LYS A 183 -6.61 26.40 4.31
C LYS A 183 -5.27 26.66 4.97
N LYS A 184 -5.02 26.02 6.12
CA LYS A 184 -3.76 26.17 6.85
C LYS A 184 -2.68 25.65 5.91
N GLN A 185 -1.97 26.57 5.27
CA GLN A 185 -0.87 26.22 4.39
C GLN A 185 0.26 25.77 5.31
N TRP A 186 0.41 24.46 5.46
CA TRP A 186 1.50 23.90 6.22
C TRP A 186 2.81 24.21 5.48
N PRO A 187 3.82 24.76 6.15
CA PRO A 187 5.08 25.08 5.51
C PRO A 187 5.75 23.80 5.02
N ASP A 188 6.35 23.86 3.84
CA ASP A 188 7.34 22.88 3.42
C ASP A 188 8.58 23.08 4.30
N LYS A 189 9.13 21.98 4.85
CA LYS A 189 10.37 22.05 5.63
C LYS A 189 11.58 22.30 4.71
N GLY A 190 11.41 22.07 3.41
CA GLY A 190 12.41 22.32 2.38
C GLY A 190 13.69 21.52 2.58
N ARG A 191 14.72 21.92 1.84
CA ARG A 191 16.05 21.34 1.90
C ARG A 191 16.77 21.70 3.19
N ARG A 192 17.34 20.71 3.87
CA ARG A 192 18.15 20.87 5.09
C ARG A 192 19.52 20.22 4.92
N ALA A 193 20.58 20.96 5.24
CA ALA A 193 21.93 20.39 5.22
C ALA A 193 22.08 19.33 6.32
N ILE A 194 22.71 18.20 6.00
CA ILE A 194 22.98 17.14 6.98
C ILE A 194 24.27 17.51 7.73
N ALA A 195 24.20 17.57 9.06
CA ALA A 195 25.35 17.91 9.88
C ALA A 195 26.38 16.77 9.87
N ALA A 196 27.61 17.08 9.48
CA ALA A 196 28.73 16.15 9.62
C ALA A 196 29.18 16.12 11.10
N PRO A 197 29.14 14.97 11.79
CA PRO A 197 29.64 14.89 13.15
C PRO A 197 31.14 15.20 13.19
N LYS A 198 31.61 15.81 14.29
CA LYS A 198 33.05 15.99 14.53
C LYS A 198 33.67 14.61 14.78
N GLN A 199 34.34 14.07 13.78
CA GLN A 199 35.04 12.79 13.85
C GLN A 199 36.54 13.02 13.91
N SER A 200 37.23 12.25 14.76
CA SER A 200 38.69 12.28 14.79
C SER A 200 39.28 11.59 13.56
N ALA A 201 40.55 11.87 13.24
CA ALA A 201 41.26 11.14 12.19
C ALA A 201 41.29 9.62 12.46
N ALA A 202 41.28 9.21 13.74
CA ALA A 202 41.20 7.80 14.12
C ALA A 202 39.84 7.18 13.80
N ASP A 203 38.74 7.92 13.99
CA ASP A 203 37.39 7.46 13.65
C ASP A 203 37.23 7.31 12.14
N ILE A 204 37.72 8.27 11.36
CA ILE A 204 37.71 8.21 9.89
C ILE A 204 38.55 7.03 9.40
N ALA A 205 39.76 6.86 9.93
CA ALA A 205 40.62 5.73 9.57
C ALA A 205 40.02 4.38 9.97
N ARG A 206 39.30 4.32 11.10
CA ARG A 206 38.55 3.12 11.51
C ARG A 206 37.42 2.83 10.53
N TYR A 207 36.61 3.83 10.19
CA TYR A 207 35.52 3.68 9.22
C TYR A 207 36.04 3.20 7.86
N GLU A 208 37.16 3.74 7.37
CA GLU A 208 37.77 3.29 6.11
C GLU A 208 38.24 1.83 6.17
N ARG A 209 38.78 1.36 7.30
CA ARG A 209 39.13 -0.06 7.49
C ARG A 209 37.88 -0.93 7.44
N GLU A 210 36.87 -0.59 8.23
CA GLU A 210 35.60 -1.33 8.26
C GLU A 210 34.91 -1.35 6.88
N ARG A 211 35.03 -0.26 6.11
CA ARG A 211 34.55 -0.18 4.73
C ARG A 211 35.27 -1.16 3.80
N LYS A 212 36.60 -1.25 3.89
CA LYS A 212 37.39 -2.21 3.10
C LYS A 212 37.05 -3.65 3.47
N ASP A 213 36.87 -3.92 4.76
CA ASP A 213 36.49 -5.25 5.25
C ASP A 213 35.11 -5.66 4.72
N ARG A 214 34.11 -4.74 4.74
CA ARG A 214 32.78 -4.98 4.15
C ARG A 214 32.83 -5.29 2.65
N ALA A 215 33.72 -4.62 1.91
CA ALA A 215 33.86 -4.83 0.47
C ALA A 215 34.50 -6.19 0.11
N GLN A 216 35.24 -6.83 1.03
CA GLN A 216 35.92 -8.11 0.78
C GLN A 216 34.96 -9.32 0.86
N ASP A 217 33.83 -9.18 1.53
CA ASP A 217 32.90 -10.30 1.81
C ASP A 217 31.65 -10.34 0.90
N ILE A 218 31.60 -9.54 -0.16
CA ILE A 218 30.44 -9.42 -1.06
C ILE A 218 30.01 -10.79 -1.62
N LYS A 219 30.96 -11.55 -2.20
CA LYS A 219 30.67 -12.87 -2.78
C LYS A 219 30.11 -13.85 -1.74
N LYS A 220 30.70 -13.85 -0.55
CA LYS A 220 30.27 -14.69 0.57
C LYS A 220 28.87 -14.31 1.05
N PHE A 221 28.57 -13.02 1.09
CA PHE A 221 27.23 -12.52 1.42
C PHE A 221 26.20 -13.00 0.38
N GLU A 222 26.49 -12.87 -0.91
CA GLU A 222 25.60 -13.32 -1.99
C GLU A 222 25.38 -14.84 -1.99
N GLU A 223 26.43 -15.62 -1.76
CA GLU A 223 26.34 -17.08 -1.63
C GLU A 223 25.46 -17.49 -0.45
N LYS A 224 25.66 -16.87 0.72
CA LYS A 224 24.84 -17.11 1.91
C LYS A 224 23.38 -16.73 1.64
N ARG A 225 23.13 -15.60 0.98
CA ARG A 225 21.79 -15.17 0.58
C ARG A 225 21.13 -16.19 -0.37
N LYS A 226 21.82 -16.62 -1.42
CA LYS A 226 21.31 -17.65 -2.35
C LYS A 226 20.90 -18.93 -1.61
N LEU A 227 21.65 -19.33 -0.59
CA LEU A 227 21.31 -20.49 0.23
C LEU A 227 20.01 -20.28 1.05
N GLU A 228 19.77 -19.07 1.54
CA GLU A 228 18.56 -18.73 2.30
C GLU A 228 17.28 -18.82 1.49
N PHE A 229 17.30 -18.31 0.26
CA PHE A 229 16.15 -18.39 -0.64
C PHE A 229 16.01 -19.76 -1.31
N LYS A 230 17.12 -20.49 -1.51
CA LYS A 230 17.05 -21.89 -1.91
C LYS A 230 16.35 -22.73 -0.85
N GLY A 231 16.72 -22.51 0.41
CA GLY A 231 16.13 -23.17 1.57
C GLY A 231 16.15 -24.70 1.47
N VAL A 232 15.16 -25.32 2.09
CA VAL A 232 14.83 -26.76 2.00
C VAL A 232 13.37 -26.92 1.57
N PRO A 233 12.95 -28.10 1.05
CA PRO A 233 11.53 -28.36 0.80
C PRO A 233 10.69 -28.14 2.06
N TRP A 234 9.47 -27.61 1.92
CA TRP A 234 8.58 -27.28 3.05
C TRP A 234 8.31 -28.46 4.01
N ASP A 235 8.25 -29.68 3.51
CA ASP A 235 8.08 -30.88 4.35
C ASP A 235 9.27 -31.14 5.27
N ASN A 236 10.46 -30.67 4.88
CA ASN A 236 11.71 -30.74 5.64
C ASN A 236 12.03 -29.43 6.37
N ARG A 237 11.07 -28.51 6.49
CA ARG A 237 11.26 -27.21 7.15
C ARG A 237 11.81 -27.37 8.57
N HIS A 238 12.59 -26.38 8.99
CA HIS A 238 13.06 -26.29 10.35
C HIS A 238 11.90 -25.96 11.28
N LYS A 239 11.81 -26.68 12.41
CA LYS A 239 10.82 -26.47 13.46
C LYS A 239 11.55 -26.07 14.74
N ILE A 240 11.41 -24.82 15.16
CA ILE A 240 12.08 -24.28 16.36
C ILE A 240 11.01 -23.85 17.36
N ALA A 241 10.94 -24.53 18.51
CA ALA A 241 10.02 -24.17 19.57
C ALA A 241 10.70 -23.21 20.58
N THR A 242 10.00 -22.13 20.93
CA THR A 242 10.40 -21.16 21.97
C THR A 242 9.43 -21.19 23.15
N SER A 243 9.50 -20.19 24.04
CA SER A 243 8.56 -20.08 25.16
C SER A 243 7.12 -19.80 24.69
N PHE A 244 6.97 -18.96 23.65
CA PHE A 244 5.66 -18.46 23.21
C PHE A 244 5.29 -18.91 21.79
N PHE A 245 6.24 -19.44 21.01
CA PHE A 245 6.02 -19.75 19.60
C PHE A 245 6.58 -21.12 19.21
N GLU A 246 6.07 -21.63 18.09
CA GLU A 246 6.73 -22.68 17.30
C GLU A 246 6.91 -22.16 15.88
N ILE A 247 8.18 -21.94 15.50
CA ILE A 247 8.57 -21.39 14.21
C ILE A 247 8.80 -22.53 13.23
N HIS A 248 8.07 -22.49 12.12
CA HIS A 248 8.24 -23.35 10.96
C HIS A 248 8.84 -22.52 9.84
N CYS A 249 10.09 -22.80 9.48
CA CYS A 249 10.76 -22.04 8.42
C CYS A 249 11.60 -22.95 7.54
N ASN A 250 11.44 -22.84 6.22
CA ASN A 250 12.20 -23.64 5.27
C ASN A 250 13.29 -22.84 4.52
N SER A 251 13.64 -21.64 5.02
CA SER A 251 14.95 -21.03 4.75
C SER A 251 16.05 -21.81 5.48
N THR A 252 17.23 -21.22 5.73
CA THR A 252 18.29 -21.90 6.49
C THR A 252 17.94 -22.03 7.98
N ALA A 253 18.57 -23.00 8.65
CA ALA A 253 18.41 -23.19 10.09
C ALA A 253 18.86 -21.97 10.91
N GLU A 254 19.82 -21.19 10.40
CA GLU A 254 20.25 -19.93 11.01
C GLU A 254 19.13 -18.89 10.98
N VAL A 255 18.49 -18.70 9.83
CA VAL A 255 17.33 -17.82 9.65
C VAL A 255 16.17 -18.24 10.55
N ALA A 256 15.83 -19.54 10.57
CA ALA A 256 14.76 -20.06 11.42
C ALA A 256 14.99 -19.77 12.92
N ARG A 257 16.22 -19.98 13.41
CA ARG A 257 16.59 -19.66 14.80
C ARG A 257 16.56 -18.16 15.08
N ARG A 258 16.88 -17.33 14.08
CA ARG A 258 16.79 -15.88 14.24
C ARG A 258 15.35 -15.43 14.40
N TYR A 259 14.44 -15.86 13.52
CA TYR A 259 13.02 -15.56 13.68
C TYR A 259 12.45 -16.03 15.01
N ALA A 260 12.88 -17.18 15.52
CA ALA A 260 12.52 -17.64 16.85
C ALA A 260 12.91 -16.65 17.97
N ARG A 261 14.15 -16.15 17.96
CA ARG A 261 14.60 -15.12 18.92
C ARG A 261 13.85 -13.81 18.76
N LEU A 262 13.63 -13.39 17.51
CA LEU A 262 12.94 -12.15 17.18
C LEU A 262 11.49 -12.15 17.68
N MET A 263 10.76 -13.25 17.48
CA MET A 263 9.38 -13.39 17.95
C MET A 263 9.29 -13.38 19.47
N ASP A 264 10.21 -14.02 20.18
CA ASP A 264 10.26 -13.99 21.65
C ASP A 264 10.59 -12.59 22.19
N GLU A 265 11.57 -11.90 21.60
CA GLU A 265 11.93 -10.52 21.99
C GLU A 265 10.76 -9.56 21.70
N LEU A 266 10.13 -9.66 20.51
CA LEU A 266 8.94 -8.91 20.15
C LEU A 266 7.82 -9.13 21.17
N TYR A 267 7.48 -10.39 21.45
CA TYR A 267 6.45 -10.73 22.43
C TYR A 267 6.77 -10.08 23.78
N ALA A 268 7.99 -10.23 24.29
CA ALA A 268 8.42 -9.63 25.55
C ALA A 268 8.27 -8.09 25.61
N LYS A 269 8.32 -7.38 24.46
CA LYS A 269 8.05 -5.95 24.38
C LYS A 269 6.55 -5.67 24.34
N LEU A 270 5.83 -6.27 23.39
CA LEU A 270 4.42 -6.00 23.15
C LEU A 270 3.57 -6.33 24.37
N VAL A 271 3.93 -7.40 25.08
CA VAL A 271 3.17 -7.89 26.22
C VAL A 271 3.04 -6.88 27.37
N LYS A 272 3.94 -5.89 27.42
CA LYS A 272 3.90 -4.79 28.41
C LYS A 272 2.77 -3.80 28.16
N TYR A 273 2.26 -3.74 26.93
CA TYR A 273 1.16 -2.88 26.52
C TYR A 273 -0.20 -3.58 26.65
N PHE A 274 -0.21 -4.90 26.88
CA PHE A 274 -1.41 -5.72 26.96
C PHE A 274 -1.45 -6.55 28.27
N PRO A 275 -2.24 -6.15 29.29
CA PRO A 275 -2.27 -6.79 30.62
C PRO A 275 -2.47 -8.31 30.59
N GLU A 276 -1.77 -9.03 31.47
CA GLU A 276 -1.73 -10.50 31.51
C GLU A 276 -3.07 -11.15 31.87
N GLU A 277 -3.79 -10.53 32.81
CA GLU A 277 -5.11 -10.95 33.28
C GLU A 277 -6.15 -11.08 32.16
N ARG A 278 -5.88 -10.46 31.00
CA ARG A 278 -6.79 -10.39 29.86
C ARG A 278 -6.45 -11.35 28.73
N ARG A 279 -5.41 -12.18 28.87
CA ARG A 279 -4.94 -13.10 27.82
C ARG A 279 -5.61 -14.47 27.99
N GLY A 280 -6.68 -14.71 27.23
CA GLY A 280 -7.54 -15.89 27.41
C GLY A 280 -7.01 -17.20 26.80
N LYS A 281 -6.25 -17.12 25.69
CA LYS A 281 -5.76 -18.31 24.96
C LYS A 281 -4.35 -18.70 25.41
N LYS A 282 -4.24 -19.87 26.06
CA LYS A 282 -2.98 -20.50 26.47
C LYS A 282 -2.40 -21.35 25.34
N GLY A 283 -1.07 -21.42 25.24
CA GLY A 283 -0.35 -22.25 24.26
C GLY A 283 0.60 -21.46 23.36
N LYS A 284 1.50 -22.19 22.70
CA LYS A 284 2.43 -21.61 21.73
C LYS A 284 1.67 -21.28 20.44
N SER A 285 1.96 -20.13 19.86
CA SER A 285 1.41 -19.76 18.56
C SER A 285 2.31 -20.24 17.44
N MET A 286 1.72 -20.82 16.39
CA MET A 286 2.49 -21.26 15.22
C MET A 286 2.84 -20.07 14.34
N VAL A 287 4.09 -20.03 13.87
CA VAL A 287 4.58 -19.04 12.92
C VAL A 287 5.17 -19.77 11.73
N TYR A 288 4.63 -19.55 10.54
CA TYR A 288 5.10 -20.15 9.30
C TYR A 288 5.81 -19.09 8.46
N VAL A 289 7.10 -19.31 8.20
CA VAL A 289 7.94 -18.43 7.38
C VAL A 289 8.46 -19.19 6.17
N TYR A 290 7.86 -18.97 5.01
CA TYR A 290 8.27 -19.58 3.74
C TYR A 290 9.57 -18.96 3.25
N ARG A 291 10.34 -19.69 2.44
CA ARG A 291 11.67 -19.25 2.01
C ARG A 291 11.67 -18.06 1.06
N ASP A 292 10.55 -17.82 0.37
CA ASP A 292 10.35 -16.74 -0.60
C ASP A 292 8.85 -16.43 -0.81
N ALA A 293 8.57 -15.34 -1.53
CA ALA A 293 7.21 -14.91 -1.85
C ALA A 293 6.45 -15.90 -2.76
N GLU A 294 7.14 -16.60 -3.65
CA GLU A 294 6.52 -17.52 -4.62
C GLU A 294 5.92 -18.73 -3.90
N GLU A 295 6.69 -19.36 -3.02
CA GLU A 295 6.26 -20.49 -2.23
C GLU A 295 5.17 -20.10 -1.23
N PHE A 296 5.27 -18.92 -0.60
CA PHE A 296 4.19 -18.38 0.23
C PHE A 296 2.87 -18.27 -0.53
N ARG A 297 2.86 -17.62 -1.70
CA ARG A 297 1.63 -17.50 -2.52
C ARG A 297 1.12 -18.87 -2.96
N HIS A 298 2.02 -19.78 -3.33
CA HIS A 298 1.64 -21.12 -3.75
C HIS A 298 0.95 -21.92 -2.63
N LEU A 299 1.50 -21.89 -1.42
CA LEU A 299 1.02 -22.68 -0.29
C LEU A 299 -0.13 -22.02 0.48
N THR A 300 -0.27 -20.69 0.41
CA THR A 300 -1.31 -19.94 1.14
C THR A 300 -2.45 -19.46 0.25
N HIS A 301 -2.27 -19.49 -1.07
CA HIS A 301 -3.19 -18.93 -2.07
C HIS A 301 -3.42 -17.42 -1.92
N MET A 302 -2.49 -16.70 -1.27
CA MET A 302 -2.53 -15.23 -1.19
C MET A 302 -2.12 -14.60 -2.52
N PHE A 303 -2.67 -13.41 -2.78
CA PHE A 303 -2.36 -12.62 -3.97
C PHE A 303 -1.03 -11.86 -3.81
N PRO A 304 -0.39 -11.45 -4.93
CA PRO A 304 0.78 -10.56 -4.93
C PRO A 304 0.56 -9.31 -4.05
N GLY A 305 1.58 -8.87 -3.32
CA GLY A 305 1.54 -7.69 -2.45
C GLY A 305 1.19 -7.96 -0.98
N VAL A 306 0.78 -9.19 -0.62
CA VAL A 306 0.58 -9.58 0.79
C VAL A 306 1.89 -10.09 1.38
N GLY A 307 2.43 -9.40 2.39
CA GLY A 307 3.69 -9.81 3.02
C GLY A 307 3.57 -10.90 4.08
N GLY A 308 2.40 -10.97 4.70
CA GLY A 308 2.03 -11.97 5.68
C GLY A 308 0.60 -11.75 6.14
N PHE A 309 0.09 -12.64 6.99
CA PHE A 309 -1.19 -12.48 7.65
C PHE A 309 -1.25 -13.27 8.95
N TYR A 310 -2.00 -12.74 9.91
CA TYR A 310 -2.48 -13.43 11.09
C TYR A 310 -3.86 -14.04 10.82
N ARG A 311 -4.07 -15.28 11.27
CA ARG A 311 -5.35 -15.97 11.16
C ARG A 311 -6.03 -16.06 12.54
N PRO A 312 -7.09 -15.26 12.83
CA PRO A 312 -7.73 -15.26 14.14
C PRO A 312 -8.32 -16.60 14.60
N SER A 313 -8.79 -17.42 13.66
CA SER A 313 -9.41 -18.72 13.95
C SER A 313 -8.42 -19.75 14.50
N THR A 314 -7.20 -19.78 13.97
CA THR A 314 -6.15 -20.73 14.38
C THR A 314 -5.10 -20.10 15.30
N GLY A 315 -5.00 -18.76 15.30
CA GLY A 315 -3.98 -18.02 16.06
C GLY A 315 -2.58 -18.06 15.43
N GLU A 316 -2.50 -18.44 14.15
CA GLU A 316 -1.26 -18.65 13.41
C GLU A 316 -0.84 -17.40 12.65
N ILE A 317 0.47 -17.20 12.51
CA ILE A 317 1.07 -16.17 11.67
C ILE A 317 1.70 -16.84 10.46
N GLN A 318 1.48 -16.28 9.27
CA GLN A 318 2.10 -16.74 8.03
C GLN A 318 2.79 -15.57 7.33
N ALA A 319 4.04 -15.74 6.92
CA ALA A 319 4.84 -14.72 6.22
C ALA A 319 5.91 -15.40 5.36
N TYR A 320 6.70 -14.64 4.62
CA TYR A 320 7.87 -15.17 3.92
C TYR A 320 9.15 -14.40 4.22
N HIS A 321 10.28 -15.07 4.00
CA HIS A 321 11.61 -14.52 4.10
C HIS A 321 11.85 -13.53 2.95
N GLY A 322 12.09 -12.25 3.26
CA GLY A 322 12.26 -11.21 2.26
C GLY A 322 12.17 -9.77 2.80
N THR A 323 12.13 -8.83 1.86
CA THR A 323 11.99 -7.39 2.08
C THR A 323 10.67 -6.89 1.48
N PHE A 324 10.14 -5.79 2.02
CA PHE A 324 8.81 -5.25 1.72
C PHE A 324 8.87 -3.71 1.71
N GLY A 325 8.23 -3.07 0.73
CA GLY A 325 8.18 -1.61 0.69
C GLY A 325 9.58 -0.98 0.65
N ILE A 326 9.76 0.15 1.33
CA ILE A 326 11.04 0.89 1.31
C ILE A 326 12.03 0.32 2.34
N THR A 327 11.57 0.15 3.59
CA THR A 327 12.41 -0.21 4.75
C THR A 327 12.01 -1.54 5.41
N SER A 328 10.81 -2.05 5.14
CA SER A 328 10.27 -3.20 5.86
C SER A 328 10.91 -4.52 5.45
N THR A 329 10.98 -5.45 6.40
CA THR A 329 11.48 -6.82 6.20
C THR A 329 10.50 -7.83 6.78
N THR A 330 10.79 -9.13 6.67
CA THR A 330 10.00 -10.17 7.35
C THR A 330 9.88 -9.89 8.84
N PHE A 331 10.87 -9.26 9.47
CA PHE A 331 10.76 -8.86 10.87
C PHE A 331 9.59 -7.88 11.09
N ASN A 332 9.46 -6.85 10.26
CA ASN A 332 8.36 -5.87 10.39
C ASN A 332 7.00 -6.54 10.15
N VAL A 333 6.89 -7.42 9.16
CA VAL A 333 5.67 -8.21 8.93
C VAL A 333 5.34 -9.07 10.14
N LEU A 334 6.32 -9.82 10.67
CA LEU A 334 6.14 -10.63 11.87
C LEU A 334 5.77 -9.79 13.10
N ALA A 335 6.27 -8.55 13.19
CA ALA A 335 5.93 -7.60 14.25
C ALA A 335 4.51 -7.04 14.10
N HIS A 336 4.08 -6.74 12.88
CA HIS A 336 2.71 -6.35 12.54
C HIS A 336 1.73 -7.48 12.88
N GLU A 337 1.95 -8.67 12.32
CA GLU A 337 1.09 -9.83 12.56
C GLU A 337 1.16 -10.36 14.01
N GLY A 338 2.32 -10.22 14.65
CA GLY A 338 2.51 -10.51 16.07
C GLY A 338 1.67 -9.59 16.97
N THR A 339 1.46 -8.34 16.54
CA THR A 339 0.55 -7.41 17.22
C THR A 339 -0.90 -7.89 17.08
N HIS A 340 -1.34 -8.27 15.90
CA HIS A 340 -2.68 -8.86 15.70
C HIS A 340 -2.90 -10.14 16.52
N GLN A 341 -1.87 -10.98 16.63
CA GLN A 341 -1.95 -12.16 17.48
C GLN A 341 -2.22 -11.79 18.95
N LEU A 342 -1.51 -10.79 19.49
CA LEU A 342 -1.75 -10.34 20.86
C LEU A 342 -3.13 -9.69 21.01
N GLN A 343 -3.55 -8.87 20.05
CA GLN A 343 -4.91 -8.31 20.02
C GLN A 343 -5.95 -9.44 20.06
N GLY A 344 -5.77 -10.51 19.27
CA GLY A 344 -6.65 -11.68 19.26
C GLY A 344 -6.58 -12.58 20.51
N LYS A 345 -5.54 -12.44 21.34
CA LYS A 345 -5.46 -13.08 22.67
C LYS A 345 -6.12 -12.24 23.76
N VAL A 346 -6.21 -10.92 23.58
CA VAL A 346 -6.71 -9.94 24.57
C VAL A 346 -8.18 -9.59 24.37
N LEU A 347 -8.62 -9.50 23.12
CA LEU A 347 -10.00 -9.22 22.77
C LEU A 347 -10.81 -10.51 22.74
N ALA A 348 -11.98 -10.51 23.39
CA ALA A 348 -12.91 -11.64 23.32
C ALA A 348 -13.40 -11.88 21.88
N ASN A 349 -13.63 -10.80 21.13
CA ASN A 349 -13.86 -10.80 19.70
C ASN A 349 -13.08 -9.64 19.08
N MET A 350 -12.22 -9.90 18.09
CA MET A 350 -11.45 -8.84 17.41
C MET A 350 -12.35 -7.87 16.65
N GLU A 351 -13.52 -8.32 16.17
CA GLU A 351 -14.50 -7.46 15.49
C GLU A 351 -15.13 -6.41 16.41
N ASN A 352 -14.90 -6.51 17.74
CA ASN A 352 -15.31 -5.47 18.67
C ASN A 352 -14.49 -4.18 18.50
N ALA A 353 -13.26 -4.28 18.00
CA ALA A 353 -12.40 -3.14 17.76
C ALA A 353 -12.47 -2.71 16.29
N PRO A 354 -12.51 -1.40 16.00
CA PRO A 354 -12.56 -0.91 14.63
C PRO A 354 -11.20 -1.12 13.93
N THR A 355 -11.24 -1.28 12.60
CA THR A 355 -10.05 -1.56 11.76
C THR A 355 -8.93 -0.56 11.99
N TRP A 356 -9.24 0.75 12.08
CA TRP A 356 -8.22 1.77 12.29
C TRP A 356 -7.41 1.55 13.59
N LEU A 357 -8.05 1.05 14.65
CA LEU A 357 -7.39 0.83 15.94
C LEU A 357 -6.50 -0.41 15.87
N LEU A 358 -7.01 -1.49 15.27
CA LEU A 358 -6.27 -2.74 15.10
C LEU A 358 -5.03 -2.54 14.21
N GLU A 359 -5.24 -1.99 13.02
CA GLU A 359 -4.17 -1.72 12.05
C GLU A 359 -3.24 -0.61 12.52
N GLY A 360 -3.76 0.48 13.09
CA GLY A 360 -2.93 1.58 13.58
C GLY A 360 -1.96 1.14 14.68
N LEU A 361 -2.40 0.27 15.60
CA LEU A 361 -1.52 -0.33 16.60
C LEU A 361 -0.53 -1.32 15.96
N ALA A 362 -0.96 -2.11 14.99
CA ALA A 362 -0.08 -3.04 14.28
C ALA A 362 1.01 -2.32 13.48
N VAL A 363 0.70 -1.20 12.83
CA VAL A 363 1.69 -0.32 12.18
C VAL A 363 2.59 0.35 13.23
N TYR A 364 2.06 0.83 14.36
CA TYR A 364 2.87 1.45 15.42
C TYR A 364 3.90 0.48 16.03
N PHE A 365 3.50 -0.76 16.28
CA PHE A 365 4.34 -1.78 16.90
C PHE A 365 5.08 -2.68 15.90
N GLY A 366 4.68 -2.68 14.62
CA GLY A 366 5.22 -3.51 13.55
C GLY A 366 6.09 -2.71 12.57
N ASP A 367 5.45 -1.91 11.70
CA ASP A 367 6.17 -1.01 10.77
C ASP A 367 7.04 0.00 11.55
N GLY A 368 6.58 0.44 12.72
CA GLY A 368 7.31 1.26 13.68
C GLY A 368 8.27 0.48 14.58
N ALA A 369 8.65 -0.74 14.21
CA ALA A 369 9.68 -1.51 14.90
C ALA A 369 11.00 -1.55 14.12
N ARG A 370 12.11 -1.57 14.85
CA ARG A 370 13.46 -1.68 14.30
C ARG A 370 14.26 -2.72 15.08
N LEU A 371 15.11 -3.45 14.35
CA LEU A 371 16.15 -4.29 14.92
C LEU A 371 17.44 -3.50 15.07
N THR A 372 18.02 -3.59 16.26
CA THR A 372 19.41 -3.19 16.50
C THR A 372 20.37 -4.26 15.96
N GLU A 373 21.66 -3.92 15.86
CA GLU A 373 22.68 -4.88 15.40
C GLU A 373 22.79 -6.13 16.29
N ASP A 374 22.39 -6.02 17.57
CA ASP A 374 22.39 -7.10 18.55
C ASP A 374 21.07 -7.89 18.61
N ASP A 375 20.26 -7.87 17.54
CA ASP A 375 18.94 -8.52 17.46
C ASP A 375 17.93 -8.03 18.52
N LYS A 376 18.08 -6.82 19.06
CA LYS A 376 17.09 -6.23 19.99
C LYS A 376 16.02 -5.43 19.27
N VAL A 377 14.78 -5.62 19.70
CA VAL A 377 13.59 -4.95 19.17
C VAL A 377 13.37 -3.60 19.87
N VAL A 378 13.30 -2.54 19.07
CA VAL A 378 12.86 -1.20 19.44
C VAL A 378 11.53 -0.93 18.76
N THR A 379 10.54 -0.39 19.47
CA THR A 379 9.19 -0.09 18.96
C THR A 379 8.89 1.41 19.06
N GLY A 380 7.91 1.89 18.29
CA GLY A 380 7.52 3.30 18.29
C GLY A 380 8.45 4.19 17.45
N VAL A 381 9.27 3.60 16.59
CA VAL A 381 10.03 4.32 15.55
C VAL A 381 9.04 4.87 14.53
N ILE A 382 9.38 6.00 13.91
CA ILE A 382 8.55 6.62 12.87
C ILE A 382 8.81 5.92 11.52
N PRO A 383 7.84 5.17 10.96
CA PRO A 383 7.95 4.66 9.60
C PRO A 383 8.00 5.81 8.59
N ARG A 384 9.16 5.99 7.94
CA ARG A 384 9.47 7.13 7.07
C ARG A 384 8.45 7.29 5.93
N ASP A 385 8.16 6.20 5.23
CA ASP A 385 7.24 6.13 4.11
C ASP A 385 5.81 6.51 4.50
N ARG A 386 5.30 5.96 5.60
CA ARG A 386 3.97 6.26 6.13
C ARG A 386 3.86 7.72 6.55
N LEU A 387 4.86 8.26 7.23
CA LEU A 387 4.86 9.65 7.65
C LEU A 387 4.85 10.61 6.45
N LEU A 388 5.75 10.41 5.49
CA LEU A 388 5.83 11.26 4.30
C LEU A 388 4.50 11.23 3.52
N HIS A 389 3.90 10.04 3.36
CA HIS A 389 2.60 9.87 2.70
C HIS A 389 1.47 10.62 3.42
N VAL A 390 1.39 10.54 4.76
CA VAL A 390 0.36 11.25 5.52
C VAL A 390 0.58 12.77 5.47
N GLN A 391 1.82 13.24 5.62
CA GLN A 391 2.13 14.66 5.53
C GLN A 391 1.79 15.23 4.15
N GLU A 392 2.06 14.48 3.09
CA GLU A 392 1.64 14.83 1.73
C GLU A 392 0.11 14.94 1.62
N LYS A 393 -0.64 13.94 2.13
CA LYS A 393 -2.10 13.98 2.16
C LYS A 393 -2.65 15.19 2.92
N ILE A 394 -2.03 15.54 4.06
CA ILE A 394 -2.42 16.71 4.86
C ILE A 394 -2.16 18.00 4.07
N ARG A 395 -0.97 18.17 3.49
CA ARG A 395 -0.63 19.35 2.65
C ARG A 395 -1.58 19.51 1.47
N ASN A 396 -1.98 18.40 0.85
CA ASN A 396 -2.88 18.38 -0.30
C ASN A 396 -4.37 18.43 0.07
N GLY A 397 -4.72 18.45 1.37
CA GLY A 397 -6.11 18.43 1.82
C GLY A 397 -6.87 17.15 1.43
N LYS A 398 -6.15 16.03 1.27
CA LYS A 398 -6.67 14.70 0.92
C LYS A 398 -6.71 13.74 2.11
N GLN A 399 -6.30 14.18 3.29
CA GLN A 399 -6.33 13.37 4.51
C GLN A 399 -7.80 13.15 4.94
N ALA A 400 -8.12 11.95 5.42
CA ALA A 400 -9.48 11.60 5.86
C ALA A 400 -9.75 12.19 7.26
N PRO A 401 -10.80 13.01 7.45
CA PRO A 401 -11.16 13.52 8.78
C PRO A 401 -11.25 12.41 9.82
N VAL A 402 -10.94 12.71 11.08
CA VAL A 402 -10.77 11.67 12.12
C VAL A 402 -12.02 10.80 12.25
N MET A 403 -13.21 11.41 12.23
CA MET A 403 -14.46 10.67 12.33
C MET A 403 -14.75 9.80 11.10
N GLN A 404 -14.26 10.19 9.92
CA GLN A 404 -14.35 9.34 8.74
C GLN A 404 -13.44 8.13 8.92
N LEU A 405 -12.17 8.32 9.33
CA LEU A 405 -11.21 7.24 9.57
C LEU A 405 -11.73 6.24 10.61
N VAL A 406 -12.27 6.74 11.74
CA VAL A 406 -12.79 5.91 12.83
C VAL A 406 -13.99 5.07 12.40
N GLY A 407 -14.78 5.56 11.44
CA GLY A 407 -15.97 4.90 10.91
C GLY A 407 -15.75 3.99 9.70
N VAL A 408 -14.54 3.89 9.15
CA VAL A 408 -14.30 3.08 7.94
C VAL A 408 -14.49 1.59 8.25
N GLU A 409 -15.36 0.94 7.49
CA GLU A 409 -15.53 -0.51 7.54
C GLU A 409 -14.31 -1.25 6.98
N HIS A 410 -14.04 -2.45 7.51
CA HIS A 410 -12.88 -3.26 7.14
C HIS A 410 -12.70 -3.44 5.61
N ARG A 411 -13.79 -3.67 4.86
CA ARG A 411 -13.73 -3.86 3.40
C ARG A 411 -13.34 -2.61 2.61
N ALA A 412 -13.56 -1.43 3.18
CA ALA A 412 -13.20 -0.14 2.58
C ALA A 412 -11.83 0.37 3.08
N PHE A 413 -11.16 -0.39 3.95
CA PHE A 413 -9.89 0.00 4.56
C PHE A 413 -8.71 -0.30 3.62
N THR A 414 -8.26 0.71 2.88
CA THR A 414 -7.16 0.61 1.91
C THR A 414 -5.80 0.82 2.54
N GLY A 415 -4.71 0.44 1.84
CA GLY A 415 -3.32 0.64 2.30
C GLY A 415 -3.00 2.08 2.72
N SER A 416 -3.58 3.09 2.05
CA SER A 416 -3.41 4.50 2.40
C SER A 416 -3.98 4.86 3.78
N LEU A 417 -5.02 4.14 4.23
CA LEU A 417 -5.65 4.35 5.54
C LEU A 417 -4.84 3.73 6.69
N TYR A 418 -3.92 2.79 6.42
CA TYR A 418 -2.98 2.29 7.43
C TYR A 418 -2.08 3.42 7.94
N ALA A 419 -1.62 4.28 7.02
CA ALA A 419 -0.79 5.42 7.37
C ALA A 419 -1.57 6.44 8.22
N ASP A 420 -2.83 6.73 7.88
CA ASP A 420 -3.68 7.62 8.68
C ASP A 420 -3.96 7.04 10.09
N ALA A 421 -4.24 5.73 10.16
CA ALA A 421 -4.47 5.03 11.42
C ALA A 421 -3.22 5.04 12.32
N TRP A 422 -2.05 4.79 11.75
CA TRP A 422 -0.78 4.94 12.45
C TRP A 422 -0.58 6.36 12.97
N ALA A 423 -0.83 7.37 12.15
CA ALA A 423 -0.64 8.77 12.54
C ALA A 423 -1.52 9.15 13.75
N LEU A 424 -2.78 8.69 13.77
CA LEU A 424 -3.70 8.91 14.88
C LEU A 424 -3.26 8.16 16.15
N VAL A 425 -2.86 6.88 16.03
CA VAL A 425 -2.31 6.11 17.16
C VAL A 425 -1.04 6.77 17.70
N HIS A 426 -0.12 7.15 16.82
CA HIS A 426 1.13 7.81 17.20
C HIS A 426 0.85 9.12 17.95
N TYR A 427 -0.10 9.94 17.49
CA TYR A 427 -0.55 11.13 18.21
C TYR A 427 -1.07 10.80 19.61
N LEU A 428 -1.99 9.84 19.74
CA LEU A 428 -2.56 9.46 21.03
C LEU A 428 -1.51 8.89 22.00
N VAL A 429 -0.56 8.09 21.51
CA VAL A 429 0.49 7.50 22.35
C VAL A 429 1.52 8.55 22.80
N ASN A 430 1.85 9.53 21.96
CA ASN A 430 2.97 10.46 22.19
C ASN A 430 2.57 11.85 22.70
N THR A 431 1.29 12.16 22.87
CA THR A 431 0.80 13.44 23.43
C THR A 431 0.66 13.42 24.96
N GLY A 432 1.45 12.56 25.61
CA GLY A 432 1.48 12.41 27.06
C GLY A 432 0.23 11.73 27.64
N LYS A 433 0.00 11.93 28.94
CA LYS A 433 -1.05 11.23 29.70
C LYS A 433 -2.46 11.46 29.13
N LYS A 434 -2.73 12.63 28.54
CA LYS A 434 -4.02 12.99 27.95
C LYS A 434 -4.42 12.01 26.85
N GLY A 435 -3.59 11.88 25.81
CA GLY A 435 -3.82 10.96 24.70
C GLY A 435 -3.78 9.48 25.12
N GLN A 436 -2.81 9.12 25.97
CA GLN A 436 -2.66 7.74 26.46
C GLN A 436 -3.89 7.27 27.25
N ASN A 437 -4.45 8.14 28.10
CA ASN A 437 -5.67 7.82 28.84
C ASN A 437 -6.88 7.69 27.93
N MET A 438 -7.00 8.52 26.89
CA MET A 438 -8.07 8.37 25.90
C MET A 438 -7.96 7.06 25.13
N LEU A 439 -6.77 6.72 24.63
CA LEU A 439 -6.54 5.47 23.91
C LEU A 439 -6.83 4.25 24.79
N SER A 440 -6.38 4.29 26.06
CA SER A 440 -6.65 3.23 27.04
C SER A 440 -8.14 3.11 27.34
N ALA A 441 -8.84 4.24 27.54
CA ALA A 441 -10.29 4.25 27.75
C ALA A 441 -11.04 3.67 26.54
N TYR A 442 -10.65 4.06 25.33
CA TYR A 442 -11.25 3.55 24.09
C TYR A 442 -11.01 2.06 23.91
N TRP A 443 -9.78 1.59 24.15
CA TRP A 443 -9.43 0.16 24.13
C TRP A 443 -10.26 -0.65 25.13
N ASN A 444 -10.51 -0.11 26.34
CA ASN A 444 -11.34 -0.78 27.34
C ASN A 444 -12.80 -0.95 26.88
N VAL A 445 -13.33 -0.05 26.04
CA VAL A 445 -14.66 -0.23 25.44
C VAL A 445 -14.67 -1.45 24.52
N ALA A 446 -13.65 -1.60 23.64
CA ALA A 446 -13.52 -2.79 22.76
C ALA A 446 -13.45 -4.10 23.52
N HIS A 447 -12.81 -4.06 24.70
CA HIS A 447 -12.73 -5.23 25.56
C HIS A 447 -14.10 -5.64 26.12
N GLN A 448 -14.98 -4.67 26.43
CA GLN A 448 -16.30 -4.91 27.00
C GLN A 448 -17.37 -5.21 25.94
N GLY A 449 -17.21 -4.72 24.71
CA GLY A 449 -18.17 -4.92 23.63
C GLY A 449 -17.78 -4.18 22.36
N LYS A 450 -18.66 -4.23 21.35
CA LYS A 450 -18.40 -3.59 20.06
C LYS A 450 -18.30 -2.07 20.21
N ILE A 451 -17.19 -1.50 19.74
CA ILE A 451 -16.98 -0.06 19.66
C ILE A 451 -17.78 0.53 18.49
N MET A 452 -18.37 1.70 18.72
CA MET A 452 -18.99 2.55 17.71
C MET A 452 -18.20 3.88 17.58
N PRO A 453 -18.26 4.58 16.42
CA PRO A 453 -17.62 5.88 16.24
C PRO A 453 -18.03 6.92 17.30
N GLU A 454 -19.27 6.87 17.79
CA GLU A 454 -19.78 7.77 18.82
C GLU A 454 -19.00 7.68 20.13
N HIS A 455 -18.51 6.48 20.51
CA HIS A 455 -17.66 6.31 21.69
C HIS A 455 -16.34 7.09 21.55
N PHE A 456 -15.78 7.13 20.34
CA PHE A 456 -14.57 7.90 20.07
C PHE A 456 -14.85 9.40 20.23
N LYS A 457 -15.93 9.88 19.62
CA LYS A 457 -16.34 11.29 19.71
C LYS A 457 -16.55 11.71 21.16
N GLN A 458 -17.27 10.92 21.96
CA GLN A 458 -17.52 11.23 23.38
C GLN A 458 -16.22 11.33 24.19
N LEU A 459 -15.27 10.42 23.96
CA LEU A 459 -13.97 10.48 24.62
C LEU A 459 -13.13 11.66 24.15
N ALA A 460 -13.18 11.99 22.85
CA ALA A 460 -12.50 13.14 22.27
C ALA A 460 -13.04 14.45 22.86
N ASP A 461 -14.36 14.64 22.87
CA ASP A 461 -15.01 15.82 23.44
C ASP A 461 -14.66 15.98 24.93
N LYS A 462 -14.69 14.87 25.70
CA LYS A 462 -14.32 14.89 27.12
C LYS A 462 -12.85 15.24 27.35
N THR A 463 -11.95 14.77 26.49
CA THR A 463 -10.50 14.83 26.73
C THR A 463 -9.86 16.07 26.11
N PHE A 464 -10.34 16.48 24.94
CA PHE A 464 -9.77 17.55 24.11
C PHE A 464 -10.71 18.76 23.98
N GLY A 465 -11.91 18.73 24.57
CA GLY A 465 -12.93 19.78 24.46
C GLY A 465 -13.88 19.54 23.29
N SER A 466 -13.32 19.26 22.11
CA SER A 466 -14.10 18.81 20.95
C SER A 466 -13.29 17.91 20.02
N ILE A 467 -13.98 17.13 19.19
CA ILE A 467 -13.33 16.36 18.10
C ILE A 467 -12.56 17.26 17.12
N ALA A 468 -13.04 18.48 16.85
CA ALA A 468 -12.40 19.41 15.95
C ALA A 468 -11.08 19.95 16.53
N ASP A 469 -11.07 20.28 17.83
CA ASP A 469 -9.85 20.71 18.53
C ASP A 469 -8.81 19.59 18.56
N MET A 470 -9.26 18.35 18.85
CA MET A 470 -8.39 17.18 18.79
C MET A 470 -7.80 16.97 17.39
N GLU A 471 -8.61 17.12 16.34
CA GLU A 471 -8.16 16.96 14.95
C GLU A 471 -7.11 18.02 14.57
N GLN A 472 -7.28 19.27 15.04
CA GLN A 472 -6.27 20.31 14.85
C GLN A 472 -4.95 20.02 15.60
N GLU A 473 -5.02 19.58 16.85
CA GLU A 473 -3.85 19.14 17.63
C GLU A 473 -3.15 17.95 16.93
N TYR A 474 -3.92 16.97 16.44
CA TYR A 474 -3.44 15.81 15.69
C TYR A 474 -2.71 16.19 14.40
N LEU A 475 -3.32 17.01 13.55
CA LEU A 475 -2.70 17.45 12.30
C LEU A 475 -1.41 18.23 12.56
N ALA A 476 -1.40 19.09 13.60
CA ALA A 476 -0.19 19.81 14.00
C ALA A 476 0.92 18.88 14.48
N HIS A 477 0.57 17.87 15.27
CA HIS A 477 1.52 16.85 15.72
C HIS A 477 2.16 16.13 14.54
N VAL A 478 1.37 15.61 13.60
CA VAL A 478 1.88 14.85 12.43
C VAL A 478 2.77 15.72 11.55
N MET A 479 2.39 16.98 11.31
CA MET A 479 3.19 17.90 10.50
C MET A 479 4.50 18.33 11.18
N ALA A 480 4.57 18.26 12.51
CA ALA A 480 5.79 18.54 13.26
C ALA A 480 6.78 17.36 13.29
N LEU A 481 6.32 16.13 13.06
CA LEU A 481 7.19 14.95 13.02
C LEU A 481 8.17 15.02 11.86
N SER A 482 9.39 14.54 12.09
CA SER A 482 10.38 14.23 11.06
C SER A 482 10.77 12.76 11.21
N PRO A 483 10.92 12.01 10.11
CA PRO A 483 11.52 10.69 10.19
C PRO A 483 12.97 10.82 10.62
N ASP A 484 13.55 9.74 11.14
CA ASP A 484 15.00 9.67 11.33
C ASP A 484 15.71 9.94 10.00
N PRO A 485 16.94 10.49 9.99
CA PRO A 485 17.73 10.61 8.78
C PRO A 485 17.91 9.26 8.09
N ALA A 486 17.98 9.23 6.75
CA ALA A 486 18.20 7.98 6.00
C ALA A 486 19.59 7.36 6.25
N GLY A 487 20.48 8.10 6.90
CA GLY A 487 21.86 7.70 7.16
C GLY A 487 22.62 8.81 7.85
N GLU A 488 23.93 8.59 8.00
CA GLU A 488 24.83 9.46 8.74
C GLU A 488 26.04 9.82 7.89
N ILE A 489 26.70 10.94 8.20
CA ILE A 489 27.95 11.33 7.53
C ILE A 489 29.15 10.76 8.31
N HIS A 490 30.03 10.06 7.60
CA HIS A 490 31.33 9.61 8.08
C HIS A 490 32.45 10.10 7.15
N GLY A 491 33.18 11.13 7.57
CA GLY A 491 34.16 11.81 6.71
C GLY A 491 33.52 12.32 5.40
N PRO A 492 34.02 11.93 4.22
CA PRO A 492 33.43 12.32 2.93
C PRO A 492 32.26 11.42 2.48
N TYR A 493 31.80 10.48 3.32
CA TYR A 493 30.77 9.51 2.97
C TYR A 493 29.46 9.81 3.69
N PHE A 494 28.34 9.69 2.99
CA PHE A 494 27.04 9.41 3.58
C PHE A 494 26.85 7.88 3.63
N PHE A 495 26.46 7.36 4.78
CA PHE A 495 26.32 5.93 5.04
C PHE A 495 24.91 5.62 5.54
N SER A 496 24.23 4.71 4.87
CA SER A 496 22.92 4.20 5.29
C SER A 496 22.98 2.71 5.57
N SER A 497 22.87 2.35 6.84
CA SER A 497 22.73 0.94 7.24
C SER A 497 21.34 0.39 6.92
N GLU A 498 20.29 1.19 7.12
CA GLU A 498 18.89 0.82 6.85
C GLU A 498 18.66 0.54 5.36
N PHE A 499 19.17 1.41 4.50
CA PHE A 499 19.03 1.24 3.05
C PHE A 499 20.19 0.49 2.42
N CYS A 500 21.21 0.13 3.18
CA CYS A 500 22.34 -0.66 2.71
C CYS A 500 23.07 0.00 1.52
N PHE A 501 23.39 1.29 1.61
CA PHE A 501 24.25 1.97 0.65
C PHE A 501 25.17 3.00 1.31
N GLU A 502 26.23 3.37 0.60
CA GLU A 502 27.04 4.55 0.91
C GLU A 502 27.25 5.39 -0.35
N LEU A 503 27.37 6.70 -0.14
CA LEU A 503 27.62 7.68 -1.20
C LEU A 503 28.75 8.59 -0.76
N LYS A 504 29.82 8.64 -1.54
CA LYS A 504 30.92 9.59 -1.35
C LYS A 504 30.56 10.95 -1.97
N ALA A 505 30.95 12.03 -1.31
CA ALA A 505 30.91 13.37 -1.90
C ALA A 505 31.63 13.35 -3.27
N LEU A 506 31.02 13.95 -4.30
CA LEU A 506 31.54 13.90 -5.67
C LEU A 506 32.90 14.59 -5.81
N ALA A 507 33.07 15.72 -5.15
CA ALA A 507 34.31 16.48 -5.13
C ALA A 507 34.33 17.42 -3.92
N ASP A 508 35.44 18.14 -3.75
CA ASP A 508 35.55 19.20 -2.75
C ASP A 508 34.47 20.28 -2.98
N GLY A 509 33.88 20.76 -1.88
CA GLY A 509 32.81 21.76 -1.91
C GLY A 509 31.39 21.21 -2.14
N TRP A 510 31.24 19.90 -2.34
CA TRP A 510 29.93 19.25 -2.34
C TRP A 510 29.45 18.97 -0.92
N THR A 511 28.18 19.25 -0.63
CA THR A 511 27.59 19.07 0.70
C THR A 511 26.31 18.25 0.65
N PHE A 512 26.14 17.33 1.60
CA PHE A 512 24.94 16.51 1.72
C PHE A 512 23.76 17.27 2.31
N TYR A 513 22.57 16.95 1.82
CA TYR A 513 21.29 17.47 2.30
C TYR A 513 20.23 16.38 2.35
N GLU A 514 19.19 16.64 3.15
CA GLU A 514 17.94 15.92 3.17
C GLU A 514 16.80 16.86 2.75
N GLU A 515 15.76 16.31 2.14
CA GLU A 515 14.58 17.04 1.68
C GLU A 515 13.39 16.08 1.70
N GLU A 516 12.21 16.55 2.10
CA GLU A 516 11.01 15.71 2.21
C GLU A 516 10.38 15.46 0.82
N LYS A 517 11.08 14.70 -0.03
CA LYS A 517 10.59 14.23 -1.33
C LYS A 517 10.25 12.73 -1.28
N PRO A 518 9.19 12.29 -1.98
CA PRO A 518 8.89 10.86 -2.10
C PRO A 518 10.10 10.06 -2.60
N GLY A 519 10.51 9.05 -1.84
CA GLY A 519 11.60 8.13 -2.19
C GLY A 519 13.03 8.69 -2.09
N LEU A 520 13.22 10.00 -1.87
CA LEU A 520 14.56 10.59 -1.70
C LEU A 520 15.16 10.15 -0.37
N LEU A 521 16.36 9.57 -0.41
CA LEU A 521 17.11 9.19 0.79
C LEU A 521 18.13 10.25 1.19
N VAL A 522 18.90 10.74 0.21
CA VAL A 522 19.93 11.77 0.43
C VAL A 522 20.21 12.50 -0.88
N GLY A 523 20.52 13.79 -0.79
CA GLY A 523 21.10 14.55 -1.89
C GLY A 523 22.47 15.10 -1.53
N GLN A 524 23.26 15.46 -2.53
CA GLN A 524 24.43 16.31 -2.40
C GLN A 524 24.39 17.40 -3.46
N GLU A 525 24.85 18.59 -3.14
CA GLU A 525 24.85 19.74 -4.04
C GLU A 525 26.20 20.44 -4.06
N LYS A 526 26.51 21.10 -5.18
CA LYS A 526 27.64 22.02 -5.29
C LYS A 526 27.15 23.44 -5.07
N LYS A 527 27.53 24.04 -3.94
CA LYS A 527 27.14 25.42 -3.59
C LYS A 527 27.50 26.42 -4.70
N GLY A 528 26.58 27.33 -4.97
CA GLY A 528 26.73 28.35 -6.00
C GLY A 528 26.43 27.88 -7.42
N THR A 529 25.98 26.64 -7.60
CA THR A 529 25.50 26.10 -8.89
C THR A 529 24.15 25.43 -8.69
N SER A 530 23.49 25.08 -9.80
CA SER A 530 22.27 24.26 -9.78
C SER A 530 22.53 22.74 -9.73
N ALA A 531 23.80 22.31 -9.68
CA ALA A 531 24.19 20.91 -9.76
C ALA A 531 23.93 20.13 -8.45
N GLN A 532 23.29 18.97 -8.59
CA GLN A 532 22.99 18.06 -7.48
C GLN A 532 23.11 16.59 -7.91
N VAL A 533 23.36 15.71 -6.94
CA VAL A 533 23.20 14.26 -7.06
C VAL A 533 22.26 13.79 -5.97
N GLU A 534 21.20 13.09 -6.36
CA GLU A 534 20.16 12.59 -5.46
C GLU A 534 20.07 11.06 -5.54
N VAL A 535 19.93 10.41 -4.39
CA VAL A 535 19.72 8.96 -4.29
C VAL A 535 18.28 8.70 -3.91
N TYR A 536 17.57 8.01 -4.79
CA TYR A 536 16.20 7.57 -4.60
C TYR A 536 16.14 6.05 -4.38
N PHE A 537 15.22 5.63 -3.52
CA PHE A 537 14.86 4.23 -3.37
C PHE A 537 13.45 4.02 -3.88
N TRP A 538 13.27 3.14 -4.87
CA TRP A 538 11.98 3.00 -5.53
C TRP A 538 11.08 2.01 -4.81
N ASN A 539 11.53 0.77 -4.62
CA ASN A 539 10.81 -0.23 -3.83
C ASN A 539 11.67 -1.50 -3.66
N ASN A 540 11.42 -2.25 -2.59
CA ASN A 540 11.59 -3.70 -2.51
C ASN A 540 10.34 -4.36 -3.08
N ASP A 541 10.26 -4.50 -4.40
CA ASP A 541 9.18 -5.30 -4.96
C ASP A 541 9.46 -6.78 -4.62
N GLU A 542 8.44 -7.52 -4.18
CA GLU A 542 8.49 -8.99 -4.07
C GLU A 542 8.97 -9.64 -5.39
N ARG A 543 8.84 -8.93 -6.51
CA ARG A 543 9.34 -9.32 -7.84
C ARG A 543 10.82 -9.04 -8.06
N ALA A 544 11.49 -8.20 -7.26
CA ALA A 544 12.96 -8.11 -7.26
C ALA A 544 13.62 -9.41 -6.77
N GLN A 545 12.84 -10.29 -6.14
CA GLN A 545 13.20 -11.66 -5.80
C GLN A 545 13.01 -12.62 -6.99
N ALA A 546 12.31 -12.18 -8.04
CA ALA A 546 12.11 -12.92 -9.28
C ALA A 546 13.22 -12.57 -10.30
N LYS A 547 13.84 -13.62 -10.84
CA LYS A 547 14.79 -13.76 -11.97
C LYS A 547 15.01 -12.54 -12.90
N ASP A 548 16.17 -12.48 -13.55
CA ASP A 548 16.65 -11.50 -14.56
C ASP A 548 15.61 -10.89 -15.53
N GLU A 549 14.52 -11.60 -15.82
CA GLU A 549 13.40 -11.17 -16.64
C GLU A 549 12.65 -9.98 -16.02
N TYR A 550 12.51 -9.92 -14.69
CA TYR A 550 11.87 -8.81 -13.99
C TYR A 550 12.68 -7.51 -14.09
N THR A 551 14.01 -7.60 -13.92
CA THR A 551 14.92 -6.45 -14.11
C THR A 551 14.72 -5.85 -15.50
N LYS A 552 14.65 -6.69 -16.53
CA LYS A 552 14.39 -6.25 -17.92
C LYS A 552 13.02 -5.59 -18.05
N GLU A 553 11.96 -6.20 -17.54
CA GLU A 553 10.60 -5.64 -17.62
C GLU A 553 10.46 -4.28 -16.91
N ARG A 554 10.99 -4.16 -15.69
CA ARG A 554 10.86 -2.94 -14.88
C ARG A 554 11.68 -1.79 -15.47
N VAL A 555 12.92 -2.05 -15.86
CA VAL A 555 13.78 -1.07 -16.52
C VAL A 555 13.21 -0.66 -17.87
N THR A 556 12.66 -1.62 -18.64
CA THR A 556 11.98 -1.33 -19.90
C THR A 556 10.75 -0.47 -19.68
N ALA A 557 9.91 -0.77 -18.67
CA ALA A 557 8.74 0.03 -18.36
C ALA A 557 9.13 1.46 -17.92
N TYR A 558 10.18 1.61 -17.11
CA TYR A 558 10.70 2.91 -16.73
C TYR A 558 11.14 3.73 -17.96
N HIS A 559 11.96 3.12 -18.82
CA HIS A 559 12.48 3.74 -20.03
C HIS A 559 11.39 4.07 -21.06
N THR A 560 10.48 3.13 -21.34
CA THR A 560 9.54 3.23 -22.48
C THR A 560 8.20 3.83 -22.10
N ARG A 561 7.84 3.84 -20.81
CA ARG A 561 6.55 4.35 -20.35
C ARG A 561 6.70 5.55 -19.41
N ILE A 562 7.56 5.47 -18.40
CA ILE A 562 7.61 6.51 -17.36
C ILE A 562 8.40 7.74 -17.82
N LEU A 563 9.64 7.58 -18.27
CA LEU A 563 10.47 8.72 -18.70
C LEU A 563 9.80 9.55 -19.82
N PRO A 564 9.22 8.96 -20.88
CA PRO A 564 8.63 9.71 -21.99
C PRO A 564 7.39 10.52 -21.61
N MET A 565 6.80 10.28 -20.42
CA MET A 565 5.67 11.08 -19.94
C MET A 565 6.10 12.49 -19.54
N ARG A 566 7.35 12.69 -19.10
CA ARG A 566 7.85 13.98 -18.56
C ARG A 566 9.13 14.49 -19.21
N TYR A 567 9.91 13.64 -19.88
CA TYR A 567 11.25 13.97 -20.34
C TYR A 567 11.40 13.81 -21.86
N LEU A 568 12.39 14.53 -22.41
CA LEU A 568 12.84 14.48 -23.80
C LEU A 568 14.27 13.93 -23.89
N HIS A 569 14.69 13.62 -25.12
CA HIS A 569 16.07 13.19 -25.42
C HIS A 569 16.54 12.02 -24.56
N ILE A 570 15.66 11.03 -24.38
CA ILE A 570 15.91 9.89 -23.51
C ILE A 570 16.83 8.91 -24.23
N GLU A 571 17.98 8.63 -23.63
CA GLU A 571 18.90 7.56 -24.05
C GLU A 571 19.11 6.58 -22.90
N ALA A 572 19.38 5.32 -23.25
CA ALA A 572 19.56 4.24 -22.28
C ALA A 572 20.73 3.35 -22.70
N GLU A 573 21.60 3.04 -21.75
CA GLU A 573 22.71 2.11 -21.95
C GLU A 573 22.95 1.23 -20.72
N ARG A 574 23.60 0.10 -20.93
CA ARG A 574 24.01 -0.79 -19.83
C ARG A 574 25.20 -0.18 -19.11
N ALA A 575 25.19 -0.25 -17.79
CA ALA A 575 26.26 0.22 -16.92
C ALA A 575 26.56 -0.84 -15.84
N GLU A 576 27.60 -0.60 -15.06
CA GLU A 576 27.97 -1.45 -13.94
C GLU A 576 28.36 -0.55 -12.75
N ILE A 577 27.89 -0.91 -11.56
CA ILE A 577 28.26 -0.24 -10.30
C ILE A 577 28.71 -1.33 -9.32
N GLN A 578 30.00 -1.34 -8.98
CA GLN A 578 30.62 -2.32 -8.07
C GLN A 578 30.35 -3.80 -8.43
N GLY A 579 30.42 -4.18 -9.71
CA GLY A 579 30.13 -5.57 -10.11
C GLY A 579 28.64 -5.87 -10.25
N MET A 580 27.75 -4.91 -9.96
CA MET A 580 26.30 -5.07 -10.10
C MET A 580 25.82 -4.48 -11.43
N GLU A 581 24.90 -5.19 -12.09
CA GLU A 581 24.22 -4.70 -13.28
C GLU A 581 23.46 -3.40 -12.97
N ALA A 582 23.69 -2.37 -13.79
CA ALA A 582 22.99 -1.10 -13.72
C ALA A 582 22.58 -0.63 -15.13
N PHE A 583 21.71 0.36 -15.17
CA PHE A 583 21.28 1.01 -16.41
C PHE A 583 21.49 2.51 -16.27
N ARG A 584 22.21 3.08 -17.22
CA ARG A 584 22.43 4.52 -17.30
C ARG A 584 21.42 5.12 -18.26
N PHE A 585 20.75 6.17 -17.80
CA PHE A 585 19.83 6.96 -18.58
C PHE A 585 20.31 8.40 -18.66
N THR A 586 20.14 9.03 -19.82
CA THR A 586 20.28 10.47 -20.00
C THR A 586 18.96 11.01 -20.52
N TYR A 587 18.53 12.16 -20.00
CA TYR A 587 17.28 12.79 -20.41
C TYR A 587 17.22 14.27 -19.98
N GLU A 588 16.31 15.04 -20.58
CA GLU A 588 16.10 16.46 -20.30
C GLU A 588 14.64 16.72 -19.93
N ASP A 589 14.38 17.71 -19.06
CA ASP A 589 12.99 18.14 -18.78
C ASP A 589 12.27 18.53 -20.08
N ASP A 590 11.03 18.06 -20.26
CA ASP A 590 10.14 18.61 -21.28
C ASP A 590 9.53 19.92 -20.76
N PRO A 591 9.88 21.10 -21.30
CA PRO A 591 9.32 22.37 -20.86
C PRO A 591 7.85 22.54 -21.29
N THR A 592 7.33 21.67 -22.16
CA THR A 592 5.94 21.69 -22.59
C THR A 592 5.03 21.37 -21.39
N PRO A 593 3.94 22.13 -21.16
CA PRO A 593 3.00 21.83 -20.09
C PRO A 593 2.40 20.42 -20.27
N ARG A 594 2.92 19.46 -19.52
CA ARG A 594 2.42 18.08 -19.45
C ARG A 594 1.80 17.80 -18.09
N ILE A 595 1.00 16.74 -18.03
CA ILE A 595 0.46 16.21 -16.77
C ILE A 595 1.66 15.79 -15.92
N THR A 596 1.84 16.44 -14.77
CA THR A 596 2.91 16.07 -13.83
C THR A 596 2.55 14.74 -13.16
N ILE A 597 3.50 13.79 -13.13
CA ILE A 597 3.33 12.50 -12.46
C ILE A 597 4.06 12.58 -11.12
N GLU A 598 3.31 12.58 -10.02
CA GLU A 598 3.86 12.34 -8.69
C GLU A 598 3.98 10.83 -8.51
N MET A 599 5.20 10.34 -8.31
CA MET A 599 5.45 8.93 -8.05
C MET A 599 4.96 8.60 -6.63
N ALA A 600 3.84 7.88 -6.54
CA ALA A 600 3.34 7.37 -5.26
C ALA A 600 4.22 6.20 -4.76
N LEU A 601 4.43 6.15 -3.45
CA LEU A 601 5.27 5.16 -2.76
C LEU A 601 4.69 3.73 -2.80
N ASP A 602 3.39 3.58 -3.08
CA ASP A 602 2.73 2.28 -3.16
C ASP A 602 2.71 1.76 -4.61
N GLY A 603 3.38 0.62 -4.83
CA GLY A 603 3.58 -0.01 -6.14
C GLY A 603 2.33 -0.37 -6.95
N ASP A 604 1.13 -0.30 -6.35
CA ASP A 604 -0.15 -0.53 -7.06
C ASP A 604 -0.75 0.75 -7.68
N ALA A 605 -0.20 1.91 -7.34
CA ALA A 605 -0.77 3.22 -7.69
C ALA A 605 0.05 4.02 -8.72
N ILE A 606 1.14 3.49 -9.27
CA ILE A 606 2.01 4.20 -10.25
C ILE A 606 1.24 4.66 -11.52
N ILE A 607 -0.01 4.25 -11.72
CA ILE A 607 -0.81 4.65 -12.90
C ILE A 607 -2.18 5.28 -12.58
N ARG A 608 -2.77 5.11 -11.39
CA ARG A 608 -4.23 5.34 -11.26
C ARG A 608 -4.67 6.73 -10.82
N GLU A 609 -3.82 7.54 -10.20
CA GLU A 609 -4.22 8.87 -9.72
C GLU A 609 -3.22 9.94 -10.18
N LEU A 610 -3.19 10.20 -11.48
CA LEU A 610 -2.46 11.32 -12.08
C LEU A 610 -3.08 12.64 -11.60
N ALA A 611 -2.46 13.28 -10.61
CA ALA A 611 -2.80 14.64 -10.24
C ALA A 611 -2.53 15.56 -11.45
N ARG A 612 -3.59 16.05 -12.10
CA ARG A 612 -3.50 17.04 -13.18
C ARG A 612 -3.00 18.38 -12.63
N ARG A 613 -1.69 18.55 -12.54
CA ARG A 613 -1.04 19.86 -12.47
C ARG A 613 -0.27 20.05 -13.76
N THR A 614 -0.68 21.03 -14.56
CA THR A 614 0.18 21.62 -15.59
C THR A 614 1.13 22.57 -14.86
N THR A 615 2.38 22.15 -14.72
CA THR A 615 3.45 23.04 -14.24
C THR A 615 4.29 23.44 -15.44
N THR A 616 4.50 24.74 -15.62
CA THR A 616 5.53 25.25 -16.53
C THR A 616 6.87 25.10 -15.82
N ILE A 617 7.84 24.49 -16.49
CA ILE A 617 9.19 24.32 -15.96
C ILE A 617 10.00 25.55 -16.36
N ASP A 618 10.13 26.50 -15.43
CA ASP A 618 10.82 27.77 -15.68
C ASP A 618 12.35 27.58 -15.85
N LYS A 619 12.89 26.47 -15.33
CA LYS A 619 14.33 26.18 -15.31
C LYS A 619 14.60 24.70 -15.68
N PRO A 620 14.66 24.37 -16.98
CA PRO A 620 14.82 22.99 -17.42
C PRO A 620 16.19 22.44 -17.03
N ARG A 621 16.20 21.20 -16.58
CA ARG A 621 17.40 20.47 -16.17
C ARG A 621 17.71 19.34 -17.15
N ARG A 622 18.99 18.98 -17.17
CA ARG A 622 19.50 17.74 -17.79
C ARG A 622 19.84 16.76 -16.67
N TYR A 623 19.71 15.47 -16.97
CA TYR A 623 19.84 14.39 -16.01
C TYR A 623 20.77 13.29 -16.53
N VAL A 624 21.56 12.72 -15.62
CA VAL A 624 22.17 11.38 -15.74
C VAL A 624 21.64 10.56 -14.58
N ASP A 625 20.96 9.45 -14.87
CA ASP A 625 20.39 8.56 -13.85
C ASP A 625 20.98 7.16 -13.97
N TYR A 626 21.45 6.63 -12.86
CA TYR A 626 21.90 5.24 -12.74
C TYR A 626 20.89 4.44 -11.95
N VAL A 627 20.19 3.53 -12.62
CA VAL A 627 19.23 2.62 -12.00
C VAL A 627 19.91 1.29 -11.71
N ILE A 628 20.03 0.95 -10.43
CA ILE A 628 20.58 -0.33 -9.96
C ILE A 628 19.41 -1.19 -9.51
N VAL A 629 19.20 -2.32 -10.16
CA VAL A 629 18.19 -3.30 -9.73
C VAL A 629 18.89 -4.35 -8.87
N GLY A 630 18.88 -4.11 -7.57
CA GLY A 630 19.39 -5.03 -6.57
C GLY A 630 18.32 -6.02 -6.10
N TYR A 631 18.77 -7.06 -5.39
CA TYR A 631 17.90 -8.04 -4.76
C TYR A 631 17.06 -7.43 -3.63
N ASP A 632 17.68 -6.59 -2.81
CA ASP A 632 17.06 -5.85 -1.70
C ASP A 632 16.61 -4.46 -2.15
N GLY A 633 16.11 -4.37 -3.39
CA GLY A 633 15.44 -3.19 -3.93
C GLY A 633 16.15 -2.50 -5.08
N THR A 634 15.45 -1.54 -5.67
CA THR A 634 15.94 -0.74 -6.79
C THR A 634 16.33 0.67 -6.33
N PHE A 635 17.56 1.07 -6.65
CA PHE A 635 18.06 2.43 -6.43
C PHE A 635 18.10 3.20 -7.74
N SER A 636 17.90 4.51 -7.66
CA SER A 636 18.20 5.48 -8.72
C SER A 636 19.15 6.52 -8.15
N ILE A 637 20.26 6.76 -8.85
CA ILE A 637 21.24 7.79 -8.49
C ILE A 637 21.27 8.81 -9.61
N GLN A 638 20.64 9.97 -9.35
CA GLN A 638 20.35 10.98 -10.34
C GLN A 638 21.26 12.19 -10.17
N GLY A 639 22.22 12.37 -11.08
CA GLY A 639 22.93 13.62 -11.28
C GLY A 639 22.13 14.58 -12.15
N SER A 640 21.97 15.83 -11.72
CA SER A 640 21.24 16.82 -12.51
C SER A 640 21.75 18.24 -12.29
N ALA A 641 21.55 19.09 -13.29
CA ALA A 641 21.80 20.53 -13.22
C ALA A 641 20.92 21.26 -14.24
N GLU A 642 20.70 22.56 -14.05
CA GLU A 642 20.14 23.42 -15.10
C GLU A 642 21.05 23.36 -16.34
N LYS A 643 20.46 23.47 -17.54
CA LYS A 643 21.17 23.24 -18.81
C LYS A 643 22.48 24.02 -18.94
N GLY A 644 22.55 25.24 -18.42
CA GLY A 644 23.76 26.07 -18.44
C GLY A 644 24.89 25.60 -17.51
N ASP A 645 24.57 24.92 -16.41
CA ASP A 645 25.55 24.41 -15.44
C ASP A 645 25.95 22.96 -15.70
N PHE A 646 25.14 22.23 -16.47
CA PHE A 646 25.28 20.79 -16.64
C PHE A 646 26.61 20.40 -17.28
N ASP A 647 27.03 21.09 -18.34
CA ASP A 647 28.26 20.75 -19.07
C ASP A 647 29.50 20.88 -18.17
N ALA A 648 29.48 21.79 -17.19
CA ALA A 648 30.57 21.94 -16.20
C ALA A 648 30.64 20.79 -15.18
N CYS A 649 29.55 20.03 -15.01
CA CYS A 649 29.47 18.90 -14.07
C CYS A 649 29.31 17.53 -14.75
N ALA A 650 29.13 17.49 -16.07
CA ALA A 650 28.88 16.24 -16.83
C ALA A 650 29.95 15.18 -16.55
N ALA A 651 31.23 15.56 -16.61
CA ALA A 651 32.35 14.66 -16.33
C ALA A 651 32.41 14.18 -14.86
N LEU A 652 31.79 14.91 -13.92
CA LEU A 652 31.63 14.44 -12.54
C LEU A 652 30.45 13.48 -12.42
N PHE A 653 29.33 13.73 -13.12
CA PHE A 653 28.18 12.83 -13.15
C PHE A 653 28.50 11.47 -13.77
N ASP A 654 29.38 11.43 -14.76
CA ASP A 654 29.88 10.16 -15.33
C ASP A 654 30.68 9.32 -14.33
N LYS A 655 31.18 9.92 -13.24
CA LYS A 655 31.92 9.24 -12.17
C LYS A 655 31.05 8.82 -10.98
N ILE A 656 29.74 9.04 -11.02
CA ILE A 656 28.82 8.56 -9.97
C ILE A 656 29.04 7.08 -9.60
N PRO A 657 29.24 6.15 -10.56
CA PRO A 657 29.56 4.74 -10.27
C PRO A 657 30.77 4.52 -9.36
N GLU A 658 31.77 5.42 -9.37
CA GLU A 658 32.96 5.33 -8.53
C GLU A 658 32.70 5.81 -7.09
N HIS A 659 31.63 6.60 -6.89
CA HIS A 659 31.28 7.26 -5.63
C HIS A 659 30.14 6.58 -4.89
N PHE A 660 29.39 5.68 -5.52
CA PHE A 660 28.30 4.94 -4.91
C PHE A 660 28.68 3.48 -4.65
N ALA A 661 28.22 2.93 -3.52
CA ALA A 661 28.41 1.53 -3.19
C ALA A 661 27.18 0.93 -2.51
N VAL A 662 26.85 -0.31 -2.85
CA VAL A 662 25.85 -1.10 -2.12
C VAL A 662 26.54 -1.78 -0.94
N ILE A 663 25.93 -1.69 0.24
CA ILE A 663 26.43 -2.34 1.44
C ILE A 663 25.82 -3.74 1.52
N HIS A 664 26.67 -4.75 1.53
CA HIS A 664 26.24 -6.15 1.61
C HIS A 664 26.07 -6.58 3.09
N LYS A 665 25.05 -5.99 3.74
CA LYS A 665 24.62 -6.31 5.10
C LYS A 665 23.16 -6.76 5.08
N ARG A 666 22.75 -7.57 6.06
CA ARG A 666 21.34 -7.97 6.22
C ARG A 666 20.54 -6.83 6.83
N ARG A 667 19.37 -6.54 6.26
CA ARG A 667 18.38 -5.61 6.85
C ARG A 667 17.56 -6.27 7.97
N TRP A 668 17.39 -7.59 7.93
CA TRP A 668 16.71 -8.39 8.95
C TRP A 668 17.69 -9.08 9.88
#